data_AF-A0A0K8S3Y6-F1
#
_entry.id   AF-A0A0K8S3Y6-F1
#
_cell.length_a   1.000
_cell.length_b   1.000
_cell.length_c   1.000
_cell.angle_alpha   90.00
_cell.angle_beta   90.00
_cell.angle_gamma   90.00
#
_symmetry.space_group_name_H-M   'P 1'
#
loop_
_entity.id
_entity.type
_entity.pdbx_description
1 polymer ?
#
loop_
_entity_poly.entity_id
_entity_poly.type
_entity_poly.pdbx_seq_one_letter_code
_entity_poly.pdbx_strand_id
1 'polypeptide(L)'
;MGLLKTFDSSEFVSWQKIGSGGFGQVYKARHVHWKTCLAIKCSPSLHVDEKERTELLEEAKKMEMAKFRYILPVYGICKEPVGLVMEYMETGSLEKLLASEPLPWELRFRIIHETAVGMNFLHCMSPPLLHLDLKPANILLDAHYHVKISDFGLAKCNGLSHSHDLSMDGLCGTIAYLPPERIKEKNRYFDTKHDIYSFSIVIWGVLTQKKPFSEENNILHIMVKVVNGHRPELPPVSKSRPRAYNNLIKLMQKCWQDDPSKRPTFKEITSETEELCEKPEYENKEMSVEEDAKASQTYPKEMSSISQLKQEPDPASVKDYSLSELLSQLDSGISHTEQPEELSRSASESRLATSDKRLSGVSSVDSAFSSRGSLSLSFERENSGSDIGTTDIQKRKLTEAITSGDTGKLMKILQPQDVDLILDGNGGLLHLAIESGQEECVKWLLLNNANPNLTNRKNSTPLHIAVEKKNKSIVELLLTRKINVNAKDEDQWTALHFASQNGDELITRMLLEKNALLNEVDFEGRAPIHVACQHGQETIVRIFLRKGVYVDVRGKDHWVPLHYAAWQGHLPIVKLLAKQPGVHVNAQTVDGRTPLHLAAQRGHYRVARLLVELQSDINIRNVFFHTALHIAAETGHTSTSRLLLNRGADIEATTAEGYTALHLAARNGHLSTTKLLIEEGANILARGPLNRTALHLAAENGHDEVVEVLVNLENINDSDEEGLVALHLAAKGGHTQTAEVLLNHGACINMQNFAFQTPLQLAKQNGSNTIITLLSQR
;
A
#
# COMPACT_ATOMS: atom_id res chain seq x y z
N MET A 1 8.54 -10.61 11.82
CA MET A 1 9.69 -10.51 10.91
C MET A 1 9.33 -11.26 9.63
N GLY A 2 9.85 -10.89 8.47
CA GLY A 2 9.67 -11.69 7.26
C GLY A 2 10.31 -13.06 7.48
N LEU A 3 9.60 -14.13 7.12
CA LEU A 3 10.18 -15.46 7.01
C LEU A 3 10.45 -15.65 5.52
N LEU A 4 11.74 -15.69 5.15
CA LEU A 4 12.20 -16.16 3.84
C LEU A 4 11.41 -17.41 3.44
N LYS A 5 10.89 -17.46 2.21
CA LYS A 5 10.13 -18.63 1.77
C LYS A 5 11.06 -19.84 1.78
N THR A 6 10.67 -20.89 2.48
CA THR A 6 11.32 -22.19 2.36
C THR A 6 10.69 -22.96 1.20
N PHE A 7 11.50 -23.50 0.30
CA PHE A 7 11.07 -24.29 -0.84
C PHE A 7 11.45 -25.76 -0.67
N ASP A 8 10.64 -26.65 -1.21
CA ASP A 8 10.92 -28.09 -1.27
C ASP A 8 11.38 -28.54 -2.66
N SER A 9 12.14 -29.64 -2.73
CA SER A 9 12.75 -30.14 -3.98
C SER A 9 11.75 -30.36 -5.11
N SER A 10 10.54 -30.80 -4.74
CA SER A 10 9.39 -31.08 -5.62
C SER A 10 8.78 -29.82 -6.25
N GLU A 11 9.07 -28.62 -5.75
CA GLU A 11 8.67 -27.37 -6.39
C GLU A 11 9.52 -27.04 -7.63
N PHE A 12 10.60 -27.79 -7.90
CA PHE A 12 11.55 -27.53 -8.97
C PHE A 12 11.73 -28.71 -9.93
N VAL A 13 11.68 -28.43 -11.22
CA VAL A 13 11.97 -29.39 -12.31
C VAL A 13 13.11 -28.89 -13.20
N SER A 14 13.66 -29.77 -14.04
CA SER A 14 14.70 -29.43 -15.03
C SER A 14 15.99 -28.85 -14.40
N TRP A 15 16.51 -29.50 -13.35
CA TRP A 15 17.77 -29.13 -12.70
C TRP A 15 18.96 -29.30 -13.66
N GLN A 16 19.55 -28.18 -14.07
CA GLN A 16 20.73 -28.11 -14.94
C GLN A 16 21.87 -27.41 -14.21
N LYS A 17 23.02 -28.07 -14.03
CA LYS A 17 24.22 -27.44 -13.45
C LYS A 17 24.78 -26.37 -14.42
N ILE A 18 24.87 -25.12 -13.96
CA ILE A 18 25.33 -23.96 -14.76
C ILE A 18 26.65 -23.36 -14.28
N GLY A 19 27.09 -23.73 -13.07
CA GLY A 19 28.35 -23.30 -12.49
C GLY A 19 28.77 -24.18 -11.31
N SER A 20 30.08 -24.19 -11.05
CA SER A 20 30.68 -24.77 -9.86
C SER A 20 31.94 -23.99 -9.51
N GLY A 21 32.13 -23.71 -8.23
CA GLY A 21 33.33 -23.09 -7.69
C GLY A 21 33.58 -23.56 -6.26
N GLY A 22 34.58 -22.98 -5.58
CA GLY A 22 34.93 -23.34 -4.20
C GLY A 22 33.85 -23.05 -3.14
N PHE A 23 32.70 -22.49 -3.53
CA PHE A 23 31.59 -22.10 -2.64
C PHE A 23 30.27 -22.74 -3.04
N GLY A 24 30.32 -23.84 -3.81
CA GLY A 24 29.15 -24.65 -4.12
C GLY A 24 28.86 -24.87 -5.59
N GLN A 25 27.69 -25.47 -5.84
CA GLN A 25 27.19 -25.80 -7.18
C GLN A 25 25.94 -24.97 -7.47
N VAL A 26 25.94 -24.27 -8.60
CA VAL A 26 24.80 -23.45 -9.02
C VAL A 26 24.02 -24.21 -10.09
N TYR A 27 22.73 -24.40 -9.83
CA TYR A 27 21.79 -25.04 -10.74
C TYR A 27 20.79 -24.02 -11.28
N LYS A 28 20.48 -24.11 -12.57
CA LYS A 28 19.26 -23.57 -13.15
C LYS A 28 18.16 -24.60 -12.92
N ALA A 29 17.06 -24.20 -12.32
CA ALA A 29 15.87 -25.04 -12.17
C ALA A 29 14.61 -24.25 -12.54
N ARG A 30 13.59 -24.92 -13.09
CA ARG A 30 12.30 -24.29 -13.40
C ARG A 30 11.32 -24.57 -12.25
N HIS A 31 10.78 -23.52 -11.65
CA HIS A 31 9.78 -23.68 -10.60
C HIS A 31 8.44 -24.11 -11.19
N VAL A 32 7.86 -25.21 -10.69
CA VAL A 32 6.69 -25.90 -11.27
C VAL A 32 5.50 -24.96 -11.42
N HIS A 33 5.17 -24.23 -10.35
CA HIS A 33 4.00 -23.34 -10.32
C HIS A 33 4.23 -21.99 -11.01
N TRP A 34 5.46 -21.47 -10.96
CA TRP A 34 5.77 -20.13 -11.51
C TRP A 34 6.16 -20.19 -13.00
N LYS A 35 6.53 -21.38 -13.50
CA LYS A 35 7.06 -21.63 -14.86
C LYS A 35 8.32 -20.83 -15.21
N THR A 36 8.86 -20.03 -14.30
CA THR A 36 10.11 -19.28 -14.43
C THR A 36 11.33 -20.15 -14.14
N CYS A 37 12.49 -19.78 -14.71
CA CYS A 37 13.78 -20.34 -14.32
C CYS A 37 14.35 -19.55 -13.14
N LEU A 38 14.94 -20.26 -12.19
CA LEU A 38 15.57 -19.73 -10.99
C LEU A 38 16.99 -20.31 -10.87
N ALA A 39 17.87 -19.57 -10.20
CA ALA A 39 19.20 -20.06 -9.84
C ALA A 39 19.16 -20.59 -8.40
N ILE A 40 19.67 -21.80 -8.18
CA ILE A 40 19.78 -22.43 -6.86
C ILE A 40 21.25 -22.69 -6.57
N LYS A 41 21.82 -21.92 -5.65
CA LYS A 41 23.21 -22.06 -5.19
C LYS A 41 23.23 -23.02 -4.01
N CYS A 42 23.64 -24.26 -4.25
CA CYS A 42 23.72 -25.33 -3.25
C CYS A 42 25.10 -25.37 -2.60
N SER A 43 25.18 -25.78 -1.33
CA SER A 43 26.45 -25.99 -0.62
C SER A 43 27.37 -26.96 -1.40
N PRO A 44 28.72 -26.82 -1.33
CA PRO A 44 29.62 -27.79 -1.96
C PRO A 44 29.59 -29.17 -1.29
N SER A 45 29.15 -29.26 -0.04
CA SER A 45 29.02 -30.48 0.75
C SER A 45 27.71 -31.25 0.43
N LEU A 46 27.80 -32.58 0.39
CA LEU A 46 26.61 -33.46 0.31
C LEU A 46 25.90 -33.60 1.66
N HIS A 47 26.62 -33.36 2.76
CA HIS A 47 26.11 -33.25 4.12
C HIS A 47 26.37 -31.84 4.63
N VAL A 48 25.34 -31.00 4.55
CA VAL A 48 25.32 -29.65 5.15
C VAL A 48 25.04 -29.82 6.64
N ASP A 49 25.99 -29.41 7.48
CA ASP A 49 25.80 -29.45 8.94
C ASP A 49 24.86 -28.31 9.41
N GLU A 50 24.51 -28.30 10.69
CA GLU A 50 23.64 -27.23 11.21
C GLU A 50 24.31 -25.84 11.11
N LYS A 51 25.65 -25.79 11.11
CA LYS A 51 26.42 -24.55 11.05
C LYS A 51 26.37 -23.92 9.66
N GLU A 52 26.72 -24.64 8.61
CA GLU A 52 26.57 -24.23 7.20
C GLU A 52 25.13 -23.80 6.90
N ARG A 53 24.13 -24.54 7.43
CA ARG A 53 22.71 -24.17 7.31
C ARG A 53 22.41 -22.84 8.02
N THR A 54 22.95 -22.57 9.20
CA THR A 54 22.78 -21.27 9.87
C THR A 54 23.48 -20.13 9.15
N GLU A 55 24.66 -20.35 8.56
CA GLU A 55 25.40 -19.36 7.78
C GLU A 55 24.63 -18.99 6.50
N LEU A 56 24.10 -19.97 5.77
CA LEU A 56 23.20 -19.76 4.62
C LEU A 56 21.93 -18.99 5.01
N LEU A 57 21.36 -19.27 6.20
CA LEU A 57 20.22 -18.52 6.74
C LEU A 57 20.58 -17.07 7.09
N GLU A 58 21.79 -16.80 7.58
CA GLU A 58 22.26 -15.44 7.82
C GLU A 58 22.56 -14.67 6.52
N GLU A 59 23.20 -15.31 5.54
CA GLU A 59 23.42 -14.74 4.21
C GLU A 59 22.08 -14.38 3.57
N ALA A 60 21.12 -15.31 3.57
CA ALA A 60 19.78 -15.07 3.05
C ALA A 60 19.04 -13.91 3.77
N LYS A 61 19.18 -13.77 5.09
CA LYS A 61 18.59 -12.65 5.85
C LYS A 61 19.24 -11.32 5.51
N LYS A 62 20.58 -11.28 5.38
CA LYS A 62 21.33 -10.08 4.97
C LYS A 62 20.93 -9.67 3.54
N MET A 63 20.75 -10.64 2.64
CA MET A 63 20.22 -10.45 1.29
C MET A 63 18.76 -9.98 1.26
N GLU A 64 17.91 -10.46 2.17
CA GLU A 64 16.53 -9.98 2.31
C GLU A 64 16.46 -8.51 2.76
N MET A 65 17.44 -8.07 3.55
CA MET A 65 17.59 -6.66 3.96
C MET A 65 18.17 -5.79 2.84
N ALA A 66 19.05 -6.33 1.99
CA ALA A 66 19.74 -5.63 0.91
C ALA A 66 18.97 -5.56 -0.43
N LYS A 67 17.64 -5.44 -0.42
CA LYS A 67 16.82 -5.39 -1.65
C LYS A 67 17.00 -4.05 -2.39
N PHE A 68 17.75 -4.07 -3.49
CA PHE A 68 17.98 -2.90 -4.35
C PHE A 68 18.18 -3.31 -5.82
N ARG A 69 17.96 -2.38 -6.77
CA ARG A 69 17.88 -2.68 -8.22
C ARG A 69 19.10 -3.45 -8.75
N TYR A 70 20.29 -3.09 -8.29
CA TYR A 70 21.56 -3.68 -8.72
C TYR A 70 22.10 -4.79 -7.81
N ILE A 71 21.29 -5.32 -6.90
CA ILE A 71 21.63 -6.47 -6.04
C ILE A 71 20.82 -7.68 -6.50
N LEU A 72 21.44 -8.87 -6.53
CA LEU A 72 20.77 -10.10 -6.96
C LEU A 72 19.61 -10.47 -6.01
N PRO A 73 18.35 -10.58 -6.48
CA PRO A 73 17.23 -10.95 -5.62
C PRO A 73 17.33 -12.39 -5.12
N VAL A 74 17.18 -12.56 -3.80
CA VAL A 74 17.00 -13.86 -3.14
C VAL A 74 15.51 -14.03 -2.80
N TYR A 75 14.90 -15.11 -3.29
CA TYR A 75 13.50 -15.44 -3.04
C TYR A 75 13.30 -16.33 -1.80
N GLY A 76 14.34 -17.04 -1.37
CA GLY A 76 14.29 -17.90 -0.19
C GLY A 76 15.33 -19.01 -0.20
N ILE A 77 15.04 -20.12 0.49
CA ILE A 77 15.97 -21.23 0.73
C ILE A 77 15.30 -22.55 0.35
N CYS A 78 15.99 -23.39 -0.44
CA CYS A 78 15.59 -24.76 -0.73
C CYS A 78 16.02 -25.67 0.43
N LYS A 79 15.15 -26.59 0.88
CA LYS A 79 15.49 -27.55 1.96
C LYS A 79 16.47 -28.62 1.50
N GLU A 80 16.22 -29.21 0.33
CA GLU A 80 16.95 -30.35 -0.22
C GLU A 80 17.03 -30.21 -1.76
N PRO A 81 18.22 -30.14 -2.36
CA PRO A 81 19.49 -29.80 -1.73
C PRO A 81 19.39 -28.45 -1.00
N VAL A 82 20.14 -28.28 0.10
CA VAL A 82 20.17 -27.01 0.83
C VAL A 82 20.85 -25.94 -0.04
N GLY A 83 20.15 -24.84 -0.30
CA GLY A 83 20.70 -23.76 -1.13
C GLY A 83 19.85 -22.50 -1.22
N LEU A 84 20.48 -21.39 -1.62
CA LEU A 84 19.80 -20.11 -1.85
C LEU A 84 19.05 -20.14 -3.19
N VAL A 85 17.77 -19.79 -3.16
CA VAL A 85 16.90 -19.67 -4.35
C VAL A 85 16.88 -18.20 -4.78
N MET A 86 17.37 -17.93 -5.98
CA MET A 86 17.69 -16.60 -6.50
C MET A 86 17.16 -16.38 -7.91
N GLU A 87 17.14 -15.13 -8.36
CA GLU A 87 16.89 -14.78 -9.77
C GLU A 87 17.89 -15.47 -10.71
N TYR A 88 17.40 -16.01 -11.83
CA TYR A 88 18.27 -16.59 -12.86
C TYR A 88 18.72 -15.52 -13.84
N MET A 89 20.03 -15.28 -13.87
CA MET A 89 20.66 -14.25 -14.71
C MET A 89 20.96 -14.81 -16.10
N GLU A 90 20.20 -14.38 -17.12
CA GLU A 90 20.22 -15.01 -18.45
C GLU A 90 21.55 -14.87 -19.20
N THR A 91 22.20 -13.70 -19.12
CA THR A 91 23.50 -13.44 -19.77
C THR A 91 24.69 -13.92 -18.92
N GLY A 92 24.47 -14.23 -17.63
CA GLY A 92 25.45 -14.85 -16.74
C GLY A 92 26.34 -13.84 -16.01
N SER A 93 27.61 -14.20 -15.78
CA SER A 93 28.58 -13.34 -15.09
C SER A 93 29.35 -12.44 -16.06
N LEU A 94 29.72 -11.25 -15.57
CA LEU A 94 30.56 -10.30 -16.29
C LEU A 94 31.90 -10.92 -16.71
N GLU A 95 32.48 -11.85 -15.93
CA GLU A 95 33.68 -12.59 -16.36
C GLU A 95 33.46 -13.36 -17.68
N LYS A 96 32.32 -14.04 -17.85
CA LYS A 96 32.00 -14.76 -19.10
C LYS A 96 31.83 -13.78 -20.26
N LEU A 97 31.15 -12.67 -20.02
CA LEU A 97 30.91 -11.64 -21.03
C LEU A 97 32.20 -10.92 -21.46
N LEU A 98 33.09 -10.61 -20.52
CA LEU A 98 34.40 -10.00 -20.82
C LEU A 98 35.28 -10.91 -21.66
N ALA A 99 35.09 -12.23 -21.57
CA ALA A 99 35.84 -13.25 -22.31
C ALA A 99 35.23 -13.62 -23.68
N SER A 100 33.97 -13.27 -23.97
CA SER A 100 33.29 -13.71 -25.20
C SER A 100 33.48 -12.75 -26.38
N GLU A 101 33.16 -11.47 -26.22
CA GLU A 101 33.08 -10.50 -27.32
C GLU A 101 33.54 -9.09 -26.89
N PRO A 102 34.03 -8.23 -27.82
CA PRO A 102 34.45 -6.88 -27.51
C PRO A 102 33.24 -5.99 -27.12
N LEU A 103 33.22 -5.50 -25.88
CA LEU A 103 32.09 -4.72 -25.36
C LEU A 103 32.04 -3.30 -25.93
N PRO A 104 30.86 -2.81 -26.38
CA PRO A 104 30.65 -1.41 -26.74
C PRO A 104 30.97 -0.46 -25.58
N TRP A 105 31.48 0.73 -25.90
CA TRP A 105 31.85 1.72 -24.89
C TRP A 105 30.70 2.10 -23.95
N GLU A 106 29.51 2.35 -24.48
CA GLU A 106 28.31 2.67 -23.68
C GLU A 106 28.00 1.58 -22.63
N LEU A 107 28.13 0.30 -23.01
CA LEU A 107 27.89 -0.81 -22.11
C LEU A 107 28.97 -0.91 -21.02
N ARG A 108 30.24 -0.60 -21.35
CA ARG A 108 31.32 -0.49 -20.37
C ARG A 108 31.06 0.62 -19.34
N PHE A 109 30.67 1.81 -19.79
CA PHE A 109 30.30 2.93 -18.91
C PHE A 109 29.12 2.55 -17.99
N ARG A 110 28.07 1.96 -18.56
CA ARG A 110 26.88 1.50 -17.81
C ARG A 110 27.24 0.48 -16.75
N ILE A 111 27.96 -0.60 -17.10
CA ILE A 111 28.37 -1.65 -16.13
C ILE A 111 29.17 -1.05 -14.97
N ILE A 112 30.08 -0.11 -15.25
CA ILE A 112 30.86 0.59 -14.21
C ILE A 112 29.94 1.42 -13.31
N HIS A 113 29.09 2.27 -13.88
CA HIS A 113 28.18 3.13 -13.13
C HIS A 113 27.18 2.32 -12.28
N GLU A 114 26.50 1.33 -12.86
CA GLU A 114 25.52 0.50 -12.15
C GLU A 114 26.16 -0.31 -11.01
N THR A 115 27.36 -0.84 -11.22
CA THR A 115 28.13 -1.50 -10.14
C THR A 115 28.47 -0.51 -9.02
N ALA A 116 28.88 0.72 -9.36
CA ALA A 116 29.16 1.76 -8.36
C ALA A 116 27.90 2.14 -7.56
N VAL A 117 26.74 2.27 -8.21
CA VAL A 117 25.47 2.57 -7.53
C VAL A 117 25.01 1.41 -6.65
N GLY A 118 25.17 0.17 -7.10
CA GLY A 118 24.92 -1.03 -6.29
C GLY A 118 25.79 -1.07 -5.03
N MET A 119 27.09 -0.83 -5.16
CA MET A 119 28.02 -0.78 -4.02
C MET A 119 27.76 0.40 -3.08
N ASN A 120 27.39 1.57 -3.61
CA ASN A 120 27.03 2.74 -2.80
C ASN A 120 25.83 2.43 -1.89
N PHE A 121 24.80 1.77 -2.41
CA PHE A 121 23.63 1.34 -1.61
C PHE A 121 24.05 0.45 -0.42
N LEU A 122 24.91 -0.54 -0.66
CA LEU A 122 25.38 -1.46 0.40
C LEU A 122 26.17 -0.73 1.49
N HIS A 123 26.99 0.24 1.10
CA HIS A 123 27.80 1.04 2.02
C HIS A 123 27.00 2.10 2.78
N CYS A 124 25.82 2.49 2.28
CA CYS A 124 24.89 3.39 2.97
C CYS A 124 23.98 2.68 3.99
N MET A 125 23.99 1.34 4.08
CA MET A 125 23.25 0.61 5.12
C MET A 125 23.84 0.85 6.53
N SER A 126 23.07 0.56 7.56
CA SER A 126 23.48 0.74 8.96
C SER A 126 23.35 -0.56 9.75
N PRO A 127 24.47 -1.25 10.08
CA PRO A 127 25.84 -0.97 9.65
C PRO A 127 26.06 -1.21 8.14
N PRO A 128 27.13 -0.64 7.54
CA PRO A 128 27.47 -0.87 6.13
C PRO A 128 27.72 -2.35 5.83
N LEU A 129 27.18 -2.85 4.71
CA LEU A 129 27.44 -4.22 4.26
C LEU A 129 28.62 -4.22 3.27
N LEU A 130 29.74 -4.80 3.69
CA LEU A 130 30.96 -4.91 2.87
C LEU A 130 30.90 -6.15 1.99
N HIS A 131 31.36 -6.06 0.74
CA HIS A 131 31.31 -7.18 -0.21
C HIS A 131 32.54 -8.10 -0.06
N LEU A 132 33.73 -7.54 0.11
CA LEU A 132 35.01 -8.22 0.39
C LEU A 132 35.52 -9.21 -0.68
N ASP A 133 34.78 -9.44 -1.77
CA ASP A 133 35.18 -10.27 -2.91
C ASP A 133 34.57 -9.77 -4.22
N LEU A 134 34.47 -8.44 -4.39
CA LEU A 134 33.92 -7.82 -5.59
C LEU A 134 34.83 -8.07 -6.80
N LYS A 135 34.33 -8.83 -7.78
CA LYS A 135 35.06 -9.24 -8.98
C LYS A 135 34.10 -9.55 -10.14
N PRO A 136 34.54 -9.63 -11.41
CA PRO A 136 33.66 -9.87 -12.56
C PRO A 136 32.89 -11.20 -12.52
N ALA A 137 33.34 -12.20 -11.75
CA ALA A 137 32.58 -13.44 -11.55
C ALA A 137 31.33 -13.25 -10.68
N ASN A 138 31.36 -12.28 -9.75
CA ASN A 138 30.32 -11.98 -8.76
C ASN A 138 29.41 -10.81 -9.19
N ILE A 139 29.69 -10.23 -10.36
CA ILE A 139 28.85 -9.23 -11.02
C ILE A 139 28.10 -9.97 -12.12
N LEU A 140 26.80 -10.18 -11.94
CA LEU A 140 25.93 -10.84 -12.91
C LEU A 140 25.17 -9.82 -13.75
N LEU A 141 24.62 -10.28 -14.88
CA LEU A 141 23.93 -9.43 -15.85
C LEU A 141 22.58 -10.05 -16.23
N ASP A 142 21.55 -9.21 -16.39
CA ASP A 142 20.22 -9.64 -16.84
C ASP A 142 20.14 -9.76 -18.38
N ALA A 143 18.94 -10.05 -18.90
CA ALA A 143 18.68 -10.13 -20.34
C ALA A 143 18.91 -8.81 -21.11
N HIS A 144 18.96 -7.68 -20.41
CA HIS A 144 19.19 -6.33 -20.94
C HIS A 144 20.59 -5.78 -20.60
N TYR A 145 21.47 -6.62 -20.03
CA TYR A 145 22.80 -6.28 -19.52
C TYR A 145 22.82 -5.27 -18.36
N HIS A 146 21.78 -5.22 -17.53
CA HIS A 146 21.81 -4.51 -16.25
C HIS A 146 22.51 -5.33 -15.17
N VAL A 147 23.26 -4.66 -14.30
CA VAL A 147 24.09 -5.27 -13.26
C VAL A 147 23.27 -5.82 -12.09
N LYS A 148 23.63 -7.02 -11.63
CA LYS A 148 23.23 -7.61 -10.34
C LYS A 148 24.47 -8.10 -9.59
N ILE A 149 24.81 -7.43 -8.50
CA ILE A 149 25.90 -7.83 -7.60
C ILE A 149 25.43 -9.02 -6.76
N SER A 150 26.25 -10.07 -6.67
CA SER A 150 25.99 -11.32 -5.96
C SER A 150 27.20 -11.75 -5.12
N ASP A 151 27.07 -12.84 -4.34
CA ASP A 151 28.20 -13.48 -3.64
C ASP A 151 29.03 -12.54 -2.75
N PHE A 152 28.33 -11.80 -1.88
CA PHE A 152 28.94 -11.07 -0.76
C PHE A 152 29.70 -12.04 0.14
N GLY A 153 30.94 -11.72 0.53
CA GLY A 153 31.89 -12.62 1.21
C GLY A 153 31.56 -12.95 2.67
N LEU A 154 30.27 -12.95 3.03
CA LEU A 154 29.74 -12.98 4.39
C LEU A 154 30.03 -14.29 5.13
N ALA A 155 30.12 -15.42 4.41
CA ALA A 155 30.48 -16.72 4.97
C ALA A 155 31.97 -16.85 5.37
N LYS A 156 32.83 -15.87 5.05
CA LYS A 156 34.29 -15.99 5.27
C LYS A 156 34.86 -15.20 6.44
N CYS A 157 34.13 -14.22 6.98
CA CYS A 157 34.64 -13.38 8.08
C CYS A 157 34.49 -13.99 9.47
N ASN A 158 33.68 -15.04 9.63
CA ASN A 158 33.53 -15.78 10.89
C ASN A 158 34.37 -17.06 10.83
N GLY A 159 35.68 -16.95 11.04
CA GLY A 159 36.55 -18.13 11.06
C GLY A 159 36.16 -19.12 12.17
N LEU A 160 35.99 -20.39 11.80
CA LEU A 160 36.68 -21.55 12.42
C LEU A 160 36.23 -22.89 11.79
N SER A 161 37.20 -23.80 11.66
CA SER A 161 37.09 -25.25 11.42
C SER A 161 36.40 -25.77 10.15
N HIS A 162 37.21 -25.99 9.10
CA HIS A 162 37.49 -27.39 8.72
C HIS A 162 38.99 -27.64 8.89
N SER A 163 39.35 -28.56 9.79
CA SER A 163 40.69 -29.14 9.85
C SER A 163 40.89 -30.03 8.62
N HIS A 164 42.06 -29.92 7.98
CA HIS A 164 42.43 -30.58 6.72
C HIS A 164 41.88 -29.95 5.43
N ASP A 165 42.18 -28.66 5.23
CA ASP A 165 42.96 -28.28 4.05
C ASP A 165 43.84 -27.05 4.35
N LEU A 166 45.13 -27.12 4.02
CA LEU A 166 46.14 -26.12 4.38
C LEU A 166 46.17 -24.96 3.36
N SER A 167 45.70 -23.76 3.72
CA SER A 167 46.40 -22.51 3.34
C SER A 167 45.89 -21.25 4.08
N MET A 168 46.78 -20.66 4.89
CA MET A 168 46.86 -19.23 5.25
C MET A 168 45.62 -18.54 5.85
N ASP A 169 45.56 -18.52 7.19
CA ASP A 169 44.60 -17.74 7.98
C ASP A 169 44.47 -16.26 7.53
N GLY A 170 43.23 -15.84 7.26
CA GLY A 170 42.80 -14.43 7.35
C GLY A 170 42.59 -13.64 6.05
N LEU A 171 42.91 -14.18 4.87
CA LEU A 171 42.67 -13.46 3.60
C LEU A 171 41.26 -13.70 3.05
N CYS A 172 40.34 -12.76 3.30
CA CYS A 172 39.05 -12.69 2.60
C CYS A 172 39.21 -11.97 1.25
N GLY A 173 38.70 -12.57 0.18
CA GLY A 173 38.69 -12.01 -1.18
C GLY A 173 39.60 -12.73 -2.17
N THR A 174 39.43 -12.44 -3.46
CA THR A 174 40.25 -12.99 -4.55
C THR A 174 41.54 -12.20 -4.70
N ILE A 175 42.69 -12.87 -4.65
CA ILE A 175 44.01 -12.24 -4.43
C ILE A 175 44.37 -11.17 -5.47
N ALA A 176 44.01 -11.34 -6.75
CA ALA A 176 44.24 -10.33 -7.80
C ALA A 176 43.41 -9.03 -7.64
N TYR A 177 42.40 -9.04 -6.76
CA TYR A 177 41.50 -7.91 -6.43
C TYR A 177 41.74 -7.39 -5.01
N LEU A 178 42.68 -7.96 -4.26
CA LEU A 178 42.89 -7.66 -2.85
C LEU A 178 43.75 -6.39 -2.66
N PRO A 179 43.37 -5.47 -1.76
CA PRO A 179 44.15 -4.25 -1.50
C PRO A 179 45.50 -4.53 -0.81
N PRO A 180 46.55 -3.73 -1.09
CA PRO A 180 47.91 -3.96 -0.60
C PRO A 180 48.03 -3.90 0.93
N GLU A 181 47.25 -3.05 1.61
CA GLU A 181 47.24 -2.95 3.06
C GLU A 181 46.77 -4.24 3.73
N ARG A 182 45.90 -5.05 3.09
CA ARG A 182 45.47 -6.34 3.66
C ARG A 182 46.58 -7.39 3.62
N ILE A 183 47.51 -7.28 2.66
CA ILE A 183 48.68 -8.15 2.55
C ILE A 183 49.78 -7.70 3.54
N LYS A 184 49.91 -6.39 3.78
CA LYS A 184 50.88 -5.79 4.71
C LYS A 184 50.47 -5.92 6.19
N GLU A 185 49.18 -5.72 6.49
CA GLU A 185 48.67 -5.56 7.87
C GLU A 185 47.71 -6.71 8.23
N LYS A 186 48.24 -7.77 8.87
CA LYS A 186 47.43 -8.95 9.29
C LYS A 186 46.23 -8.57 10.19
N ASN A 187 46.34 -7.50 10.99
CA ASN A 187 45.35 -7.14 12.02
C ASN A 187 44.44 -5.93 11.66
N ARG A 188 44.44 -5.45 10.41
CA ARG A 188 43.56 -4.34 9.99
C ARG A 188 42.09 -4.80 9.90
N TYR A 189 41.17 -4.01 10.46
CA TYR A 189 39.73 -4.22 10.31
C TYR A 189 39.25 -3.91 8.88
N PHE A 190 38.22 -4.64 8.42
CA PHE A 190 37.58 -4.36 7.14
C PHE A 190 36.87 -3.00 7.16
N ASP A 191 37.08 -2.21 6.11
CA ASP A 191 36.47 -0.90 5.90
C ASP A 191 35.93 -0.78 4.47
N THR A 192 35.15 0.27 4.19
CA THR A 192 34.57 0.50 2.85
C THR A 192 35.62 0.73 1.76
N LYS A 193 36.85 1.12 2.11
CA LYS A 193 37.95 1.37 1.17
C LYS A 193 38.56 0.09 0.58
N HIS A 194 38.24 -1.08 1.16
CA HIS A 194 38.59 -2.39 0.60
C HIS A 194 37.84 -2.64 -0.71
N ASP A 195 36.51 -2.53 -0.67
CA ASP A 195 35.65 -2.76 -1.86
C ASP A 195 35.95 -1.76 -3.00
N ILE A 196 36.36 -0.53 -2.65
CA ILE A 196 36.76 0.50 -3.63
C ILE A 196 38.04 0.11 -4.39
N TYR A 197 39.00 -0.53 -3.70
CA TYR A 197 40.17 -1.09 -4.38
C TYR A 197 39.77 -2.24 -5.31
N SER A 198 38.96 -3.20 -4.84
CA SER A 198 38.48 -4.31 -5.67
C SER A 198 37.72 -3.80 -6.92
N PHE A 199 36.89 -2.77 -6.74
CA PHE A 199 36.16 -2.11 -7.81
C PHE A 199 37.08 -1.46 -8.87
N SER A 200 38.23 -0.90 -8.47
CA SER A 200 39.21 -0.37 -9.43
C SER A 200 39.74 -1.43 -10.39
N ILE A 201 39.95 -2.66 -9.91
CA ILE A 201 40.43 -3.79 -10.73
C ILE A 201 39.29 -4.31 -11.62
N VAL A 202 38.03 -4.24 -11.16
CA VAL A 202 36.85 -4.45 -12.01
C VAL A 202 36.79 -3.41 -13.14
N ILE A 203 36.98 -2.10 -12.85
CA ILE A 203 37.03 -1.05 -13.89
C ILE A 203 38.14 -1.38 -14.89
N TRP A 204 39.36 -1.69 -14.43
CA TRP A 204 40.46 -2.08 -15.31
C TRP A 204 40.09 -3.28 -16.21
N GLY A 205 39.45 -4.31 -15.65
CA GLY A 205 38.96 -5.47 -16.40
C GLY A 205 37.91 -5.13 -17.46
N VAL A 206 36.95 -4.26 -17.13
CA VAL A 206 35.92 -3.78 -18.08
C VAL A 206 36.51 -2.90 -19.19
N LEU A 207 37.50 -2.08 -18.88
CA LEU A 207 38.16 -1.20 -19.85
C LEU A 207 39.11 -1.96 -20.79
N THR A 208 39.81 -2.97 -20.30
CA THR A 208 40.84 -3.70 -21.05
C THR A 208 40.37 -5.02 -21.66
N GLN A 209 39.33 -5.64 -21.10
CA GLN A 209 38.91 -7.02 -21.37
C GLN A 209 40.04 -8.06 -21.23
N LYS A 210 40.97 -7.80 -20.29
CA LYS A 210 42.05 -8.72 -19.91
C LYS A 210 41.83 -9.24 -18.49
N LYS A 211 42.49 -10.36 -18.15
CA LYS A 211 42.60 -10.80 -16.76
C LYS A 211 43.73 -10.03 -16.05
N PRO A 212 43.54 -9.53 -14.83
CA PRO A 212 44.58 -8.81 -14.10
C PRO A 212 45.74 -9.77 -13.80
N PHE A 213 46.98 -9.28 -13.99
CA PHE A 213 48.21 -10.06 -13.81
C PHE A 213 48.27 -11.37 -14.62
N SER A 214 47.69 -11.40 -15.83
CA SER A 214 47.60 -12.61 -16.69
C SER A 214 48.94 -13.27 -17.08
N GLU A 215 50.05 -12.56 -16.91
CA GLU A 215 51.40 -13.07 -17.18
C GLU A 215 52.00 -13.83 -15.98
N GLU A 216 51.34 -13.79 -14.82
CA GLU A 216 51.84 -14.33 -13.57
C GLU A 216 51.12 -15.62 -13.16
N ASN A 217 51.84 -16.73 -13.21
CA ASN A 217 51.31 -18.05 -12.82
C ASN A 217 51.40 -18.32 -11.31
N ASN A 218 52.09 -17.47 -10.53
CA ASN A 218 52.26 -17.65 -9.09
C ASN A 218 51.57 -16.52 -8.29
N ILE A 219 50.59 -16.93 -7.48
CA ILE A 219 49.80 -16.07 -6.58
C ILE A 219 50.70 -15.24 -5.65
N LEU A 220 51.78 -15.82 -5.10
CA LEU A 220 52.71 -15.11 -4.22
C LEU A 220 53.44 -13.96 -4.95
N HIS A 221 53.74 -14.13 -6.23
CA HIS A 221 54.39 -13.08 -7.03
C HIS A 221 53.43 -11.92 -7.31
N ILE A 222 52.14 -12.20 -7.53
CA ILE A 222 51.08 -11.18 -7.62
C ILE A 222 50.99 -10.40 -6.29
N MET A 223 51.01 -11.09 -5.14
CA MET A 223 50.97 -10.45 -3.82
C MET A 223 52.19 -9.52 -3.61
N VAL A 224 53.41 -9.99 -3.90
CA VAL A 224 54.63 -9.17 -3.79
C VAL A 224 54.57 -7.95 -4.71
N LYS A 225 54.13 -8.11 -5.97
CA LYS A 225 53.93 -6.98 -6.90
C LYS A 225 52.95 -5.94 -6.34
N VAL A 226 51.78 -6.37 -5.88
CA VAL A 226 50.75 -5.48 -5.30
C VAL A 226 51.26 -4.75 -4.04
N VAL A 227 51.97 -5.46 -3.15
CA VAL A 227 52.62 -4.89 -1.95
C VAL A 227 53.64 -3.82 -2.32
N ASN A 228 54.43 -4.06 -3.37
CA ASN A 228 55.44 -3.14 -3.91
C ASN A 228 54.84 -2.07 -4.84
N GLY A 229 53.55 -1.72 -4.70
CA GLY A 229 52.90 -0.63 -5.44
C GLY A 229 52.65 -0.90 -6.92
N HIS A 230 52.99 -2.08 -7.45
CA HIS A 230 52.73 -2.39 -8.86
C HIS A 230 51.23 -2.60 -9.09
N ARG A 231 50.78 -2.30 -10.31
CA ARG A 231 49.37 -2.39 -10.74
C ARG A 231 49.29 -3.04 -12.13
N PRO A 232 48.14 -3.60 -12.54
CA PRO A 232 47.96 -4.17 -13.88
C PRO A 232 48.25 -3.15 -14.99
N GLU A 233 49.05 -3.55 -15.98
CA GLU A 233 49.48 -2.66 -17.05
C GLU A 233 48.29 -2.16 -17.90
N LEU A 234 48.37 -0.90 -18.34
CA LEU A 234 47.40 -0.33 -19.26
C LEU A 234 47.91 -0.48 -20.71
N PRO A 235 47.29 -1.34 -21.55
CA PRO A 235 47.75 -1.54 -22.92
C PRO A 235 47.64 -0.24 -23.75
N PRO A 236 48.56 -0.02 -24.71
CA PRO A 236 48.62 1.21 -25.48
C PRO A 236 47.29 1.54 -26.17
N VAL A 237 46.99 2.83 -26.23
CA VAL A 237 45.65 3.34 -26.55
C VAL A 237 45.35 3.18 -28.06
N SER A 238 44.34 2.36 -28.37
CA SER A 238 43.76 2.30 -29.73
C SER A 238 43.01 3.59 -30.08
N LYS A 239 43.02 3.99 -31.37
CA LYS A 239 42.49 5.27 -31.87
C LYS A 239 40.96 5.43 -31.76
N SER A 240 40.20 4.41 -31.39
CA SER A 240 38.72 4.40 -31.35
C SER A 240 38.14 4.44 -29.93
N ARG A 241 38.33 5.55 -29.20
CA ARG A 241 37.83 5.71 -27.81
C ARG A 241 37.19 7.09 -27.54
N PRO A 242 36.05 7.16 -26.82
CA PRO A 242 35.43 8.42 -26.41
C PRO A 242 36.28 9.23 -25.42
N ARG A 243 36.10 10.56 -25.37
CA ARG A 243 36.82 11.45 -24.45
C ARG A 243 36.69 11.05 -22.97
N ALA A 244 35.52 10.54 -22.57
CA ALA A 244 35.23 10.06 -21.22
C ALA A 244 36.13 8.89 -20.75
N TYR A 245 36.80 8.16 -21.66
CA TYR A 245 37.75 7.09 -21.32
C TYR A 245 38.88 7.58 -20.39
N ASN A 246 39.45 8.76 -20.67
CA ASN A 246 40.55 9.31 -19.89
C ASN A 246 40.12 9.70 -18.47
N ASN A 247 38.84 10.06 -18.28
CA ASN A 247 38.29 10.37 -16.97
C ASN A 247 38.04 9.08 -16.17
N LEU A 248 37.53 8.02 -16.80
CA LEU A 248 37.45 6.70 -16.14
C LEU A 248 38.82 6.15 -15.73
N ILE A 249 39.87 6.35 -16.54
CA ILE A 249 41.24 5.95 -16.15
C ILE A 249 41.72 6.74 -14.93
N LYS A 250 41.45 8.05 -14.85
CA LYS A 250 41.74 8.86 -13.66
C LYS A 250 40.95 8.38 -12.43
N LEU A 251 39.66 8.11 -12.58
CA LEU A 251 38.80 7.59 -11.51
C LEU A 251 39.31 6.24 -11.00
N MET A 252 39.60 5.30 -11.90
CA MET A 252 40.22 4.01 -11.59
C MET A 252 41.53 4.19 -10.82
N GLN A 253 42.38 5.13 -11.25
CA GLN A 253 43.65 5.45 -10.58
C GLN A 253 43.47 6.09 -9.20
N LYS A 254 42.42 6.90 -8.97
CA LYS A 254 42.03 7.37 -7.61
C LYS A 254 41.59 6.21 -6.73
N CYS A 255 40.89 5.21 -7.28
CA CYS A 255 40.34 4.08 -6.51
C CYS A 255 41.41 3.08 -6.04
N TRP A 256 42.55 2.95 -6.72
CA TRP A 256 43.61 1.98 -6.38
C TRP A 256 44.85 2.55 -5.68
N GLN A 257 44.74 3.75 -5.10
CA GLN A 257 45.81 4.39 -4.34
C GLN A 257 46.30 3.48 -3.19
N ASP A 258 47.61 3.43 -2.94
CA ASP A 258 48.19 2.64 -1.85
C ASP A 258 47.69 3.08 -0.47
N ASP A 259 47.44 4.38 -0.30
CA ASP A 259 46.84 4.97 0.89
C ASP A 259 45.30 4.89 0.82
N PRO A 260 44.64 4.12 1.71
CA PRO A 260 43.19 3.95 1.67
C PRO A 260 42.41 5.24 1.95
N SER A 261 43.01 6.21 2.64
CA SER A 261 42.37 7.50 2.96
C SER A 261 42.18 8.38 1.73
N LYS A 262 43.04 8.22 0.71
CA LYS A 262 43.01 8.96 -0.57
C LYS A 262 42.05 8.38 -1.61
N ARG A 263 41.55 7.15 -1.38
CA ARG A 263 40.54 6.54 -2.25
C ARG A 263 39.21 7.29 -2.04
N PRO A 264 38.40 7.54 -3.08
CA PRO A 264 37.10 8.22 -2.94
C PRO A 264 36.10 7.38 -2.12
N THR A 265 34.89 7.90 -1.87
CA THR A 265 33.74 7.11 -1.40
C THR A 265 32.92 6.60 -2.58
N PHE A 266 32.15 5.51 -2.43
CA PHE A 266 31.25 5.07 -3.51
C PHE A 266 30.23 6.15 -3.92
N LYS A 267 29.85 7.06 -3.01
CA LYS A 267 29.01 8.23 -3.32
C LYS A 267 29.68 9.21 -4.29
N GLU A 268 30.97 9.48 -4.10
CA GLU A 268 31.77 10.29 -5.04
C GLU A 268 31.96 9.57 -6.38
N ILE A 269 32.23 8.27 -6.35
CA ILE A 269 32.36 7.43 -7.55
C ILE A 269 31.05 7.40 -8.35
N THR A 270 29.88 7.32 -7.70
CA THR A 270 28.59 7.38 -8.40
C THR A 270 28.40 8.73 -9.09
N SER A 271 28.71 9.85 -8.42
CA SER A 271 28.64 11.19 -9.02
C SER A 271 29.59 11.34 -10.22
N GLU A 272 30.86 10.93 -10.07
CA GLU A 272 31.86 11.02 -11.15
C GLU A 272 31.56 10.07 -12.31
N THR A 273 30.80 8.97 -12.11
CA THR A 273 30.38 8.07 -13.20
C THR A 273 29.07 8.50 -13.86
N GLU A 274 28.16 9.13 -13.14
CA GLU A 274 26.91 9.70 -13.67
C GLU A 274 27.20 10.82 -14.68
N GLU A 275 28.05 11.79 -14.31
CA GLU A 275 28.51 12.86 -15.21
C GLU A 275 29.18 12.36 -16.50
N LEU A 276 29.78 11.15 -16.47
CA LEU A 276 30.41 10.51 -17.63
C LEU A 276 29.43 9.74 -18.51
N CYS A 277 28.22 9.43 -18.01
CA CYS A 277 27.16 8.76 -18.76
C CYS A 277 26.20 9.74 -19.44
N GLU A 278 26.01 10.95 -18.90
CA GLU A 278 25.00 11.91 -19.38
C GLU A 278 25.38 12.70 -20.65
N LYS A 279 26.61 12.58 -21.17
CA LYS A 279 27.10 13.40 -22.31
C LYS A 279 27.35 12.60 -23.59
N PRO A 280 26.31 12.33 -24.41
CA PRO A 280 26.49 11.88 -25.79
C PRO A 280 26.88 13.07 -26.69
N GLU A 281 28.01 12.97 -27.38
CA GLU A 281 28.48 14.02 -28.30
C GLU A 281 27.60 14.09 -29.57
N TYR A 282 27.07 15.28 -29.86
CA TYR A 282 26.55 15.66 -31.18
C TYR A 282 27.56 16.60 -31.84
N GLU A 283 28.16 16.19 -32.95
CA GLU A 283 28.98 17.08 -33.77
C GLU A 283 28.10 17.99 -34.64
N ASN A 284 28.56 19.23 -34.87
CA ASN A 284 28.30 19.94 -36.11
C ASN A 284 29.57 20.67 -36.56
N LYS A 285 29.76 20.74 -37.87
CA LYS A 285 31.01 21.09 -38.57
C LYS A 285 31.10 22.59 -38.91
N GLU A 286 32.36 23.03 -39.06
CA GLU A 286 32.83 24.08 -40.01
C GLU A 286 32.24 25.51 -39.89
N MET A 287 32.80 26.59 -40.45
CA MET A 287 34.20 27.01 -40.68
C MET A 287 34.18 28.44 -41.27
N SER A 288 34.74 29.43 -40.57
CA SER A 288 35.08 30.77 -41.11
C SER A 288 36.04 31.46 -40.12
N VAL A 289 37.37 31.52 -40.33
CA VAL A 289 38.15 32.25 -41.36
C VAL A 289 38.28 33.74 -41.04
N GLU A 290 39.55 34.20 -40.93
CA GLU A 290 40.03 35.60 -40.91
C GLU A 290 39.62 36.48 -39.68
N GLU A 291 40.44 37.41 -39.14
CA GLU A 291 41.84 37.77 -39.43
C GLU A 291 42.55 38.45 -38.23
N ASP A 292 43.88 38.33 -38.26
CA ASP A 292 44.96 39.17 -37.72
C ASP A 292 44.85 40.22 -36.57
N ALA A 293 45.85 40.09 -35.68
CA ALA A 293 46.84 41.12 -35.28
C ALA A 293 46.57 42.24 -34.23
N LYS A 294 47.42 42.19 -33.17
CA LYS A 294 48.02 43.29 -32.39
C LYS A 294 47.07 44.06 -31.43
N ALA A 295 47.52 44.66 -30.31
CA ALA A 295 48.86 44.99 -29.84
C ALA A 295 48.97 45.06 -28.28
N SER A 296 50.21 45.07 -27.74
CA SER A 296 50.78 45.92 -26.65
C SER A 296 49.83 46.61 -25.62
N GLN A 297 50.15 46.79 -24.31
CA GLN A 297 51.45 46.76 -23.59
C GLN A 297 51.28 46.98 -22.05
N THR A 298 52.36 46.70 -21.30
CA THR A 298 52.86 47.37 -20.06
C THR A 298 52.19 47.29 -18.67
N TYR A 299 53.08 47.06 -17.70
CA TYR A 299 53.04 47.22 -16.23
C TYR A 299 52.82 48.68 -15.73
N PRO A 300 52.66 48.92 -14.41
CA PRO A 300 53.78 49.03 -13.42
C PRO A 300 53.66 47.99 -12.26
N LYS A 301 54.71 47.50 -11.57
CA LYS A 301 55.67 48.12 -10.60
C LYS A 301 54.98 48.76 -9.36
N GLU A 302 55.44 48.62 -8.10
CA GLU A 302 56.81 48.33 -7.60
C GLU A 302 56.86 47.80 -6.12
N MET A 303 58.01 47.20 -5.71
CA MET A 303 58.61 47.05 -4.35
C MET A 303 57.71 46.98 -3.07
N SER A 304 57.77 45.95 -2.20
CA SER A 304 58.88 45.60 -1.25
C SER A 304 58.35 44.65 -0.13
N SER A 305 59.08 44.06 0.84
CA SER A 305 60.47 43.51 0.98
C SER A 305 60.64 42.81 2.37
N ILE A 306 61.59 41.85 2.52
CA ILE A 306 62.18 41.30 3.80
C ILE A 306 61.22 40.40 4.66
N SER A 307 61.51 39.15 5.09
CA SER A 307 62.74 38.56 5.70
C SER A 307 62.78 37.00 5.77
N GLN A 308 63.97 36.42 5.50
CA GLN A 308 64.67 35.30 6.20
C GLN A 308 64.08 33.85 6.14
N LEU A 309 64.73 32.90 5.42
CA LEU A 309 65.78 31.92 5.87
C LEU A 309 65.23 30.81 6.80
N LYS A 310 65.45 29.48 6.60
CA LYS A 310 66.66 28.76 6.11
C LYS A 310 66.37 27.26 5.77
N GLN A 311 67.30 26.63 5.01
CA GLN A 311 67.73 25.20 5.04
C GLN A 311 66.84 24.04 4.51
N GLU A 312 67.34 23.43 3.42
CA GLU A 312 67.53 21.96 3.25
C GLU A 312 68.71 21.48 4.14
N PRO A 313 68.83 20.19 4.59
CA PRO A 313 69.05 19.04 3.69
C PRO A 313 68.53 17.62 4.08
N ASP A 314 68.55 16.74 3.07
CA ASP A 314 68.81 15.29 3.06
C ASP A 314 67.79 14.23 3.57
N PRO A 315 67.89 12.96 3.07
CA PRO A 315 66.76 12.04 2.94
C PRO A 315 66.68 10.92 3.99
N ALA A 316 65.54 10.21 4.06
CA ALA A 316 65.39 9.00 4.86
C ALA A 316 64.52 7.89 4.22
N SER A 317 65.12 6.72 4.01
CA SER A 317 64.52 5.39 4.16
C SER A 317 63.31 5.01 3.27
N VAL A 318 63.57 4.65 2.01
CA VAL A 318 62.78 3.59 1.33
C VAL A 318 63.25 2.24 1.88
N LYS A 319 62.32 1.34 2.23
CA LYS A 319 62.61 -0.07 2.56
C LYS A 319 62.06 -0.98 1.47
N ASP A 320 62.95 -1.60 0.72
CA ASP A 320 62.61 -2.69 -0.20
C ASP A 320 62.43 -3.99 0.60
N TYR A 321 61.30 -4.67 0.42
CA TYR A 321 61.05 -5.98 1.04
C TYR A 321 61.57 -7.11 0.16
N SER A 322 62.54 -7.87 0.68
CA SER A 322 63.08 -9.05 0.00
C SER A 322 62.14 -10.25 0.16
N LEU A 323 62.03 -11.06 -0.91
CA LEU A 323 61.22 -12.29 -0.95
C LEU A 323 61.63 -13.33 0.10
N SER A 324 62.87 -13.25 0.61
CA SER A 324 63.39 -14.07 1.71
C SER A 324 62.74 -13.77 3.07
N GLU A 325 62.27 -12.55 3.30
CA GLU A 325 61.73 -12.09 4.60
C GLU A 325 60.23 -12.43 4.77
N LEU A 326 59.54 -12.73 3.67
CA LEU A 326 58.20 -13.32 3.67
C LEU A 326 58.20 -14.84 3.91
N LEU A 327 59.32 -15.52 3.67
CA LEU A 327 59.44 -16.98 3.80
C LEU A 327 59.98 -17.43 5.17
N SER A 328 60.68 -16.56 5.90
CA SER A 328 61.26 -16.89 7.22
C SER A 328 60.26 -17.02 8.37
N GLN A 329 58.95 -16.88 8.12
CA GLN A 329 57.87 -17.15 9.09
C GLN A 329 57.16 -18.50 8.90
N LEU A 330 57.66 -19.38 8.02
CA LEU A 330 56.96 -20.63 7.67
C LEU A 330 57.69 -21.93 8.03
N ASP A 331 58.99 -21.89 8.35
CA ASP A 331 59.78 -23.11 8.65
C ASP A 331 60.14 -23.24 10.14
N SER A 332 59.39 -24.08 10.87
CA SER A 332 59.91 -24.76 12.06
C SER A 332 59.14 -26.05 12.36
N GLY A 333 59.73 -27.23 12.10
CA GLY A 333 59.20 -28.52 12.58
C GLY A 333 59.39 -29.69 11.61
N ILE A 334 60.56 -30.36 11.66
CA ILE A 334 60.81 -31.62 10.94
C ILE A 334 60.66 -32.81 11.89
N SER A 335 59.85 -33.80 11.49
CA SER A 335 60.01 -35.24 11.81
C SER A 335 59.08 -36.02 10.85
N HIS A 336 59.57 -36.86 9.93
CA HIS A 336 59.83 -38.30 10.16
C HIS A 336 58.61 -39.03 10.75
N THR A 337 57.99 -40.04 10.14
CA THR A 337 58.19 -40.80 8.87
C THR A 337 56.79 -41.12 8.25
N GLU A 338 56.55 -41.91 7.18
CA GLU A 338 57.32 -42.96 6.49
C GLU A 338 56.88 -43.13 4.99
N GLN A 339 57.18 -44.28 4.40
CA GLN A 339 56.76 -44.80 3.08
C GLN A 339 55.89 -46.07 3.28
N PRO A 340 55.28 -46.77 2.28
CA PRO A 340 55.66 -46.82 0.86
C PRO A 340 54.52 -46.90 -0.20
N GLU A 341 54.92 -46.79 -1.49
CA GLU A 341 54.52 -47.62 -2.67
C GLU A 341 53.01 -47.83 -3.04
N GLU A 342 52.59 -48.06 -4.30
CA GLU A 342 53.28 -48.31 -5.58
C GLU A 342 52.34 -48.09 -6.80
N LEU A 343 52.91 -48.18 -8.02
CA LEU A 343 52.30 -48.60 -9.31
C LEU A 343 51.02 -47.87 -9.82
N SER A 344 51.06 -47.02 -10.85
CA SER A 344 51.43 -47.21 -12.28
C SER A 344 50.29 -47.61 -13.22
N ARG A 345 50.44 -47.16 -14.49
CA ARG A 345 49.77 -47.61 -15.72
C ARG A 345 48.27 -47.30 -15.90
N SER A 346 47.76 -47.14 -17.12
CA SER A 346 48.27 -46.56 -18.39
C SER A 346 47.20 -46.75 -19.47
N ALA A 347 47.06 -45.80 -20.40
CA ALA A 347 46.55 -46.02 -21.77
C ALA A 347 45.07 -46.48 -21.91
N SER A 348 44.38 -46.34 -23.05
CA SER A 348 44.48 -45.42 -24.19
C SER A 348 43.26 -45.63 -25.13
N GLU A 349 42.87 -44.58 -25.86
CA GLU A 349 42.20 -44.60 -27.19
C GLU A 349 41.04 -45.58 -27.53
N SER A 350 39.91 -45.00 -27.92
CA SER A 350 39.17 -45.31 -29.18
C SER A 350 38.07 -44.24 -29.36
N ARG A 351 38.11 -43.27 -30.29
CA ARG A 351 38.14 -43.26 -31.78
C ARG A 351 36.82 -43.63 -32.48
N LEU A 352 36.57 -42.89 -33.57
CA LEU A 352 35.52 -42.98 -34.61
C LEU A 352 34.18 -42.29 -34.21
N ALA A 353 33.75 -41.18 -34.86
CA ALA A 353 33.38 -40.95 -36.28
C ALA A 353 31.94 -41.42 -36.59
N THR A 354 31.10 -40.79 -37.43
CA THR A 354 31.12 -39.57 -38.28
C THR A 354 29.70 -39.40 -38.87
N SER A 355 29.23 -38.18 -39.16
CA SER A 355 28.47 -37.91 -40.41
C SER A 355 28.06 -36.43 -40.56
N ASP A 356 28.42 -35.84 -41.69
CA ASP A 356 27.96 -34.52 -42.14
C ASP A 356 26.46 -34.46 -42.47
N LYS A 357 25.89 -33.24 -42.45
CA LYS A 357 25.29 -32.67 -43.68
C LYS A 357 25.14 -31.15 -43.63
N ARG A 358 25.56 -30.53 -44.73
CA ARG A 358 25.52 -29.09 -45.06
C ARG A 358 24.31 -28.81 -45.98
N LEU A 359 24.00 -27.52 -46.16
CA LEU A 359 23.19 -26.81 -47.19
C LEU A 359 22.16 -25.90 -46.47
N SER A 360 22.09 -24.56 -46.54
CA SER A 360 22.48 -23.46 -47.46
C SER A 360 21.23 -22.75 -48.02
N GLY A 361 21.20 -21.41 -48.00
CA GLY A 361 20.09 -20.56 -48.51
C GLY A 361 19.57 -19.58 -47.45
N VAL A 362 20.11 -18.37 -47.22
CA VAL A 362 20.00 -17.12 -48.03
C VAL A 362 18.68 -17.01 -48.82
N SER A 363 17.92 -15.90 -48.79
CA SER A 363 18.17 -14.48 -48.44
C SER A 363 16.82 -13.80 -48.05
N SER A 364 16.60 -12.48 -47.83
CA SER A 364 17.39 -11.23 -47.91
C SER A 364 16.65 -10.09 -47.18
N VAL A 365 17.37 -9.10 -46.61
CA VAL A 365 17.08 -7.64 -46.43
C VAL A 365 15.63 -7.07 -46.22
N ASP A 366 15.39 -5.93 -45.56
CA ASP A 366 16.28 -4.82 -45.16
C ASP A 366 15.74 -3.96 -43.99
N SER A 367 16.66 -3.24 -43.32
CA SER A 367 16.55 -1.85 -42.82
C SER A 367 15.38 -1.38 -41.89
N ALA A 368 15.57 -0.45 -40.95
CA ALA A 368 16.77 0.28 -40.53
C ALA A 368 16.69 0.74 -39.06
N PHE A 369 17.87 1.01 -38.48
CA PHE A 369 18.03 1.77 -37.23
C PHE A 369 17.47 3.20 -37.36
N SER A 370 16.93 3.73 -36.26
CA SER A 370 17.27 5.09 -35.85
C SER A 370 17.22 5.24 -34.33
N SER A 371 18.36 5.57 -33.74
CA SER A 371 18.55 5.79 -32.32
C SER A 371 18.34 7.26 -31.94
N ARG A 372 17.90 7.50 -30.70
CA ARG A 372 18.45 8.47 -29.71
C ARG A 372 17.38 8.96 -28.71
N GLY A 373 17.80 9.21 -27.48
CA GLY A 373 16.94 9.82 -26.45
C GLY A 373 17.33 9.50 -25.01
N SER A 374 18.57 9.78 -24.60
CA SER A 374 18.99 9.74 -23.19
C SER A 374 19.17 11.16 -22.65
N LEU A 375 18.46 11.49 -21.58
CA LEU A 375 18.68 12.64 -20.67
C LEU A 375 18.20 12.14 -19.28
N SER A 376 19.09 11.93 -18.30
CA SER A 376 19.78 12.91 -17.44
C SER A 376 18.84 13.59 -16.43
N LEU A 377 18.96 13.22 -15.15
CA LEU A 377 18.08 13.66 -14.05
C LEU A 377 18.78 14.70 -13.17
N SER A 378 18.78 15.96 -13.59
CA SER A 378 19.14 17.08 -12.71
C SER A 378 17.96 17.40 -11.78
N PHE A 379 18.14 17.23 -10.47
CA PHE A 379 17.21 17.68 -9.45
C PHE A 379 17.18 19.21 -9.31
N GLU A 380 16.34 19.88 -10.12
CA GLU A 380 15.80 21.19 -9.76
C GLU A 380 14.27 21.20 -9.89
N ARG A 381 13.62 21.96 -9.00
CA ARG A 381 12.19 21.84 -8.68
C ARG A 381 11.41 22.98 -9.33
N GLU A 382 11.17 22.90 -10.63
CA GLU A 382 10.25 23.80 -11.33
C GLU A 382 9.18 23.08 -12.17
N ASN A 383 7.99 23.66 -12.20
CA ASN A 383 6.84 23.15 -12.97
C ASN A 383 7.01 23.46 -14.47
N SER A 384 6.88 22.47 -15.35
CA SER A 384 5.84 22.41 -16.41
C SER A 384 6.14 21.45 -17.59
N GLY A 385 5.19 20.54 -17.85
CA GLY A 385 4.81 20.03 -19.18
C GLY A 385 5.86 19.49 -20.16
N SER A 386 6.20 18.20 -20.07
CA SER A 386 6.50 17.36 -21.26
C SER A 386 6.56 15.83 -21.04
N ASP A 387 6.65 15.32 -19.80
CA ASP A 387 6.84 13.89 -19.48
C ASP A 387 5.61 12.95 -19.58
N ILE A 388 4.50 13.45 -20.12
CA ILE A 388 3.18 12.78 -20.07
C ILE A 388 3.11 11.52 -20.97
N GLY A 389 3.97 11.39 -21.98
CA GLY A 389 3.84 10.35 -23.01
C GLY A 389 4.23 8.93 -22.58
N THR A 390 5.39 8.74 -21.98
CA THR A 390 5.99 7.41 -21.72
C THR A 390 5.46 6.78 -20.45
N THR A 391 5.33 7.57 -19.39
CA THR A 391 4.77 7.16 -18.09
C THR A 391 3.32 6.71 -18.23
N ASP A 392 2.48 7.42 -19.00
CA ASP A 392 1.09 7.00 -19.26
C ASP A 392 1.00 5.71 -20.09
N ILE A 393 1.92 5.46 -21.03
CA ILE A 393 1.96 4.17 -21.75
C ILE A 393 2.29 3.02 -20.78
N GLN A 394 3.21 3.24 -19.82
CA GLN A 394 3.58 2.25 -18.81
C GLN A 394 2.44 2.01 -17.80
N LYS A 395 1.82 3.07 -17.29
CA LYS A 395 0.58 3.02 -16.48
C LYS A 395 -0.51 2.22 -17.19
N ARG A 396 -0.79 2.51 -18.46
CA ARG A 396 -1.85 1.82 -19.24
C ARG A 396 -1.55 0.34 -19.41
N LYS A 397 -0.31 -0.03 -19.76
CA LYS A 397 0.09 -1.45 -19.88
C LYS A 397 -0.03 -2.21 -18.56
N LEU A 398 0.39 -1.62 -17.45
CA LEU A 398 0.25 -2.22 -16.11
C LEU A 398 -1.22 -2.33 -15.69
N THR A 399 -2.00 -1.28 -15.93
CA THR A 399 -3.46 -1.26 -15.70
C THR A 399 -4.17 -2.36 -16.49
N GLU A 400 -3.87 -2.48 -17.79
CA GLU A 400 -4.45 -3.50 -18.67
C GLU A 400 -4.06 -4.92 -18.24
N ALA A 401 -2.79 -5.15 -17.88
CA ALA A 401 -2.32 -6.45 -17.38
C ALA A 401 -3.01 -6.85 -16.07
N ILE A 402 -3.23 -5.90 -15.16
CA ILE A 402 -3.97 -6.14 -13.92
C ILE A 402 -5.45 -6.40 -14.21
N THR A 403 -6.14 -5.53 -14.93
CA THR A 403 -7.58 -5.67 -15.22
C THR A 403 -7.90 -6.96 -15.97
N SER A 404 -7.03 -7.37 -16.91
CA SER A 404 -7.17 -8.65 -17.63
C SER A 404 -6.75 -9.90 -16.83
N GLY A 405 -6.13 -9.74 -15.66
CA GLY A 405 -5.62 -10.84 -14.84
C GLY A 405 -4.39 -11.56 -15.44
N ASP A 406 -3.74 -10.95 -16.43
CA ASP A 406 -2.57 -11.53 -17.10
C ASP A 406 -1.31 -11.32 -16.26
N THR A 407 -1.14 -12.17 -15.25
CA THR A 407 0.04 -12.23 -14.39
C THR A 407 1.32 -12.40 -15.19
N GLY A 408 1.29 -13.12 -16.32
CA GLY A 408 2.45 -13.32 -17.19
C GLY A 408 2.92 -12.04 -17.89
N LYS A 409 2.01 -11.13 -18.24
CA LYS A 409 2.34 -9.77 -18.70
C LYS A 409 2.76 -8.88 -17.53
N LEU A 410 2.04 -8.90 -16.41
CA LEU A 410 2.38 -8.09 -15.23
C LEU A 410 3.82 -8.38 -14.75
N MET A 411 4.20 -9.66 -14.68
CA MET A 411 5.54 -10.12 -14.31
C MET A 411 6.67 -9.60 -15.22
N LYS A 412 6.38 -9.35 -16.51
CA LYS A 412 7.38 -8.88 -17.49
C LYS A 412 7.50 -7.36 -17.55
N ILE A 413 6.44 -6.65 -17.16
CA ILE A 413 6.34 -5.20 -17.36
C ILE A 413 6.64 -4.45 -16.05
N LEU A 414 6.24 -4.98 -14.89
CA LEU A 414 6.40 -4.30 -13.61
C LEU A 414 7.88 -4.17 -13.23
N GLN A 415 8.36 -2.94 -13.09
CA GLN A 415 9.65 -2.65 -12.50
C GLN A 415 9.52 -2.42 -10.99
N PRO A 416 10.57 -2.68 -10.17
CA PRO A 416 10.52 -2.47 -8.72
C PRO A 416 10.16 -1.03 -8.29
N GLN A 417 10.43 -0.05 -9.15
CA GLN A 417 10.09 1.37 -8.95
C GLN A 417 8.61 1.71 -9.22
N ASP A 418 7.88 0.84 -9.94
CA ASP A 418 6.48 1.07 -10.32
C ASP A 418 5.47 0.36 -9.41
N VAL A 419 5.93 -0.40 -8.41
CA VAL A 419 5.07 -1.29 -7.61
C VAL A 419 3.98 -0.50 -6.86
N ASP A 420 4.35 0.67 -6.33
CA ASP A 420 3.46 1.62 -5.66
C ASP A 420 3.01 2.77 -6.59
N LEU A 421 3.09 2.59 -7.91
CA LEU A 421 2.71 3.60 -8.91
C LEU A 421 1.23 3.99 -8.75
N ILE A 422 0.99 5.29 -8.57
CA ILE A 422 -0.34 5.88 -8.45
C ILE A 422 -0.91 6.07 -9.85
N LEU A 423 -2.09 5.49 -10.09
CA LEU A 423 -2.82 5.60 -11.35
C LEU A 423 -3.66 6.88 -11.40
N ASP A 424 -4.03 7.32 -12.59
CA ASP A 424 -4.81 8.56 -12.80
C ASP A 424 -6.24 8.47 -12.23
N GLY A 425 -6.72 7.24 -12.00
CA GLY A 425 -7.93 6.90 -11.24
C GLY A 425 -7.78 6.98 -9.71
N ASN A 426 -6.58 7.32 -9.21
CA ASN A 426 -6.28 7.73 -7.83
C ASN A 426 -6.17 6.64 -6.76
N GLY A 427 -5.93 5.40 -7.17
CA GLY A 427 -5.37 4.34 -6.32
C GLY A 427 -4.03 3.85 -6.88
N GLY A 428 -3.22 3.19 -6.06
CA GLY A 428 -2.04 2.47 -6.53
C GLY A 428 -2.42 1.18 -7.28
N LEU A 429 -1.45 0.54 -7.95
CA LEU A 429 -1.64 -0.74 -8.65
C LEU A 429 -2.33 -1.81 -7.77
N LEU A 430 -1.99 -1.82 -6.47
CA LEU A 430 -2.58 -2.73 -5.48
C LEU A 430 -4.08 -2.50 -5.28
N HIS A 431 -4.55 -1.24 -5.27
CA HIS A 431 -5.99 -0.94 -5.21
C HIS A 431 -6.72 -1.46 -6.44
N LEU A 432 -6.19 -1.23 -7.64
CA LEU A 432 -6.77 -1.70 -8.89
C LEU A 432 -6.88 -3.24 -8.94
N ALA A 433 -5.83 -3.94 -8.50
CA ALA A 433 -5.83 -5.40 -8.48
C ALA A 433 -6.89 -5.97 -7.53
N ILE A 434 -7.10 -5.32 -6.37
CA ILE A 434 -8.14 -5.69 -5.40
C ILE A 434 -9.54 -5.35 -5.92
N GLU A 435 -9.72 -4.17 -6.50
CA GLU A 435 -11.00 -3.74 -7.08
C GLU A 435 -11.44 -4.63 -8.24
N SER A 436 -10.48 -5.10 -9.05
CA SER A 436 -10.70 -6.06 -10.14
C SER A 436 -10.87 -7.51 -9.65
N GLY A 437 -10.67 -7.78 -8.35
CA GLY A 437 -10.77 -9.13 -7.75
C GLY A 437 -9.61 -10.08 -8.10
N GLN A 438 -8.50 -9.56 -8.61
CA GLN A 438 -7.41 -10.34 -9.22
C GLN A 438 -6.40 -10.83 -8.18
N GLU A 439 -6.75 -11.89 -7.46
CA GLU A 439 -5.99 -12.41 -6.31
C GLU A 439 -4.51 -12.70 -6.62
N GLU A 440 -4.20 -13.29 -7.78
CA GLU A 440 -2.80 -13.58 -8.17
C GLU A 440 -1.99 -12.31 -8.47
N CYS A 441 -2.60 -11.28 -9.06
CA CYS A 441 -1.97 -9.97 -9.24
C CYS A 441 -1.69 -9.32 -7.87
N VAL A 442 -2.61 -9.44 -6.90
CA VAL A 442 -2.42 -8.96 -5.52
C VAL A 442 -1.28 -9.71 -4.83
N LYS A 443 -1.24 -11.04 -4.89
CA LYS A 443 -0.11 -11.85 -4.37
C LYS A 443 1.21 -11.37 -4.94
N TRP A 444 1.26 -11.14 -6.25
CA TRP A 444 2.50 -10.80 -6.94
C TRP A 444 2.97 -9.35 -6.67
N LEU A 445 2.06 -8.38 -6.59
CA LEU A 445 2.37 -7.02 -6.14
C LEU A 445 2.90 -7.03 -4.70
N LEU A 446 2.24 -7.75 -3.78
CA LEU A 446 2.70 -7.88 -2.39
C LEU A 446 4.07 -8.60 -2.28
N LEU A 447 4.37 -9.57 -3.14
CA LEU A 447 5.70 -10.22 -3.21
C LEU A 447 6.80 -9.23 -3.62
N ASN A 448 6.48 -8.27 -4.51
CA ASN A 448 7.38 -7.18 -4.92
C ASN A 448 7.37 -5.99 -3.94
N ASN A 449 7.04 -6.22 -2.66
CA ASN A 449 7.02 -5.22 -1.59
C ASN A 449 6.00 -4.06 -1.76
N ALA A 450 4.91 -4.22 -2.54
CA ALA A 450 3.83 -3.22 -2.59
C ALA A 450 3.34 -2.81 -1.19
N ASN A 451 3.20 -1.50 -0.95
CA ASN A 451 2.81 -0.96 0.35
C ASN A 451 1.30 -1.19 0.61
N PRO A 452 0.93 -2.07 1.55
CA PRO A 452 -0.47 -2.39 1.83
C PRO A 452 -1.20 -1.28 2.61
N ASN A 453 -0.49 -0.22 3.00
CA ASN A 453 -1.01 0.95 3.72
C ASN A 453 -1.09 2.21 2.83
N LEU A 454 -0.67 2.14 1.56
CA LEU A 454 -0.81 3.26 0.63
C LEU A 454 -2.30 3.60 0.49
N THR A 455 -2.68 4.86 0.60
CA THR A 455 -4.07 5.28 0.50
C THR A 455 -4.42 5.77 -0.92
N ASN A 456 -5.68 5.62 -1.30
CA ASN A 456 -6.24 6.28 -2.48
C ASN A 456 -6.65 7.73 -2.14
N ARG A 457 -7.20 8.50 -3.10
CA ARG A 457 -7.68 9.88 -2.85
C ARG A 457 -8.75 10.01 -1.76
N LYS A 458 -9.54 8.96 -1.50
CA LYS A 458 -10.53 8.90 -0.41
C LYS A 458 -9.92 8.47 0.92
N ASN A 459 -8.60 8.52 1.06
CA ASN A 459 -7.83 7.93 2.17
C ASN A 459 -8.08 6.42 2.41
N SER A 460 -8.74 5.71 1.50
CA SER A 460 -9.02 4.27 1.67
C SER A 460 -7.78 3.44 1.40
N THR A 461 -7.51 2.48 2.28
CA THR A 461 -6.42 1.51 2.12
C THR A 461 -6.84 0.32 1.23
N PRO A 462 -5.89 -0.46 0.70
CA PRO A 462 -6.12 -1.78 0.10
C PRO A 462 -7.05 -2.67 0.93
N LEU A 463 -6.95 -2.61 2.27
CA LEU A 463 -7.81 -3.37 3.17
C LEU A 463 -9.26 -2.91 3.14
N HIS A 464 -9.53 -1.61 3.03
CA HIS A 464 -10.90 -1.08 2.96
C HIS A 464 -11.60 -1.62 1.72
N ILE A 465 -10.96 -1.53 0.54
CA ILE A 465 -11.52 -2.06 -0.72
C ILE A 465 -11.67 -3.59 -0.63
N ALA A 466 -10.70 -4.32 -0.09
CA ALA A 466 -10.78 -5.77 0.03
C ALA A 466 -11.98 -6.23 0.89
N VAL A 467 -12.26 -5.51 1.99
CA VAL A 467 -13.42 -5.77 2.85
C VAL A 467 -14.72 -5.31 2.22
N GLU A 468 -14.75 -4.15 1.55
CA GLU A 468 -15.91 -3.63 0.82
C GLU A 468 -16.37 -4.63 -0.26
N LYS A 469 -15.44 -5.13 -1.08
CA LYS A 469 -15.67 -6.16 -2.11
C LYS A 469 -15.87 -7.58 -1.54
N LYS A 470 -15.86 -7.75 -0.20
CA LYS A 470 -16.04 -9.03 0.53
C LYS A 470 -15.06 -10.15 0.15
N ASN A 471 -13.87 -9.82 -0.38
CA ASN A 471 -12.92 -10.82 -0.87
C ASN A 471 -12.04 -11.34 0.27
N LYS A 472 -12.48 -12.44 0.87
CA LYS A 472 -11.86 -13.09 2.04
C LYS A 472 -10.39 -13.48 1.81
N SER A 473 -10.06 -14.07 0.66
CA SER A 473 -8.68 -14.48 0.32
C SER A 473 -7.75 -13.27 0.28
N ILE A 474 -8.18 -12.17 -0.35
CA ILE A 474 -7.40 -10.92 -0.41
C ILE A 474 -7.23 -10.30 0.98
N VAL A 475 -8.29 -10.28 1.80
CA VAL A 475 -8.21 -9.80 3.19
C VAL A 475 -7.20 -10.65 3.99
N GLU A 476 -7.21 -11.97 3.86
CA GLU A 476 -6.23 -12.84 4.51
C GLU A 476 -4.79 -12.50 4.10
N LEU A 477 -4.54 -12.42 2.78
CA LEU A 477 -3.24 -12.06 2.22
C LEU A 477 -2.73 -10.72 2.74
N LEU A 478 -3.58 -9.69 2.80
CA LEU A 478 -3.22 -8.37 3.34
C LEU A 478 -2.90 -8.43 4.85
N LEU A 479 -3.68 -9.17 5.63
CA LEU A 479 -3.48 -9.33 7.07
C LEU A 479 -2.26 -10.22 7.44
N THR A 480 -1.62 -10.90 6.48
CA THR A 480 -0.29 -11.50 6.69
C THR A 480 0.84 -10.46 6.76
N ARG A 481 0.64 -9.26 6.20
CA ARG A 481 1.63 -8.19 6.13
C ARG A 481 1.51 -7.22 7.31
N LYS A 482 2.50 -6.33 7.47
CA LYS A 482 2.44 -5.22 8.43
C LYS A 482 1.47 -4.15 7.92
N ILE A 483 0.20 -4.28 8.27
CA ILE A 483 -0.86 -3.37 7.85
C ILE A 483 -1.49 -2.67 9.07
N ASN A 484 -1.88 -1.41 8.90
CA ASN A 484 -2.66 -0.66 9.87
C ASN A 484 -4.14 -1.03 9.71
N VAL A 485 -4.59 -2.02 10.49
CA VAL A 485 -5.98 -2.48 10.52
C VAL A 485 -6.97 -1.39 10.96
N ASN A 486 -6.47 -0.40 11.71
CA ASN A 486 -7.24 0.74 12.23
C ASN A 486 -7.03 2.02 11.41
N ALA A 487 -6.54 1.89 10.17
CA ALA A 487 -6.55 3.01 9.23
C ALA A 487 -7.99 3.54 9.05
N LYS A 488 -8.10 4.85 8.84
CA LYS A 488 -9.36 5.55 8.58
C LYS A 488 -9.33 6.15 7.18
N ASP A 489 -10.44 6.05 6.47
CA ASP A 489 -10.63 6.75 5.20
C ASP A 489 -11.20 8.18 5.40
N GLU A 490 -11.63 8.80 4.31
CA GLU A 490 -12.20 10.15 4.26
C GLU A 490 -13.41 10.30 5.19
N ASP A 491 -14.32 9.32 5.21
CA ASP A 491 -15.50 9.29 6.08
C ASP A 491 -15.19 8.84 7.53
N GLN A 492 -13.91 8.68 7.86
CA GLN A 492 -13.38 8.11 9.10
C GLN A 492 -13.74 6.63 9.33
N TRP A 493 -14.14 5.90 8.28
CA TRP A 493 -14.42 4.47 8.37
C TRP A 493 -13.14 3.66 8.46
N THR A 494 -13.16 2.66 9.34
CA THR A 494 -12.13 1.62 9.40
C THR A 494 -12.61 0.36 8.66
N ALA A 495 -11.69 -0.55 8.34
CA ALA A 495 -12.03 -1.88 7.80
C ALA A 495 -13.13 -2.60 8.62
N LEU A 496 -13.19 -2.37 9.94
CA LEU A 496 -14.21 -2.96 10.81
C LEU A 496 -15.60 -2.35 10.62
N HIS A 497 -15.72 -1.09 10.19
CA HIS A 497 -17.00 -0.47 9.83
C HIS A 497 -17.58 -1.12 8.57
N PHE A 498 -16.78 -1.26 7.51
CA PHE A 498 -17.18 -1.97 6.28
C PHE A 498 -17.61 -3.41 6.56
N ALA A 499 -16.83 -4.17 7.35
CA ALA A 499 -17.20 -5.53 7.75
C ALA A 499 -18.52 -5.58 8.55
N SER A 500 -18.77 -4.55 9.37
CA SER A 500 -19.99 -4.40 10.18
C SER A 500 -21.22 -4.02 9.37
N GLN A 501 -21.06 -3.24 8.31
CA GLN A 501 -22.13 -2.98 7.33
C GLN A 501 -22.43 -4.25 6.52
N ASN A 502 -21.37 -4.94 6.07
CA ASN A 502 -21.46 -6.07 5.15
C ASN A 502 -21.97 -7.37 5.79
N GLY A 503 -21.83 -7.55 7.10
CA GLY A 503 -22.23 -8.76 7.82
C GLY A 503 -21.21 -9.91 7.77
N ASP A 504 -19.98 -9.65 7.33
CA ASP A 504 -19.00 -10.69 7.00
C ASP A 504 -18.29 -11.26 8.24
N GLU A 505 -18.93 -12.22 8.92
CA GLU A 505 -18.44 -12.84 10.15
C GLU A 505 -16.95 -13.22 10.13
N LEU A 506 -16.48 -13.87 9.06
CA LEU A 506 -15.09 -14.32 8.96
C LEU A 506 -14.12 -13.14 8.91
N ILE A 507 -14.42 -12.12 8.09
CA ILE A 507 -13.60 -10.92 7.97
C ILE A 507 -13.58 -10.17 9.30
N THR A 508 -14.73 -10.00 9.95
CA THR A 508 -14.82 -9.39 11.29
C THR A 508 -13.94 -10.13 12.30
N ARG A 509 -13.94 -11.47 12.31
CA ARG A 509 -13.07 -12.27 13.19
C ARG A 509 -11.59 -12.04 12.92
N MET A 510 -11.18 -12.12 11.65
CA MET A 510 -9.78 -11.90 11.23
C MET A 510 -9.28 -10.49 11.57
N LEU A 511 -10.11 -9.46 11.39
CA LEU A 511 -9.78 -8.09 11.78
C LEU A 511 -9.60 -7.97 13.31
N LEU A 512 -10.49 -8.58 14.10
CA LEU A 512 -10.41 -8.57 15.57
C LEU A 512 -9.25 -9.39 16.13
N GLU A 513 -8.82 -10.45 15.43
CA GLU A 513 -7.59 -11.20 15.74
C GLU A 513 -6.31 -10.38 15.45
N LYS A 514 -6.42 -9.36 14.60
CA LYS A 514 -5.34 -8.42 14.26
C LYS A 514 -5.48 -7.08 15.01
N ASN A 515 -6.13 -7.10 16.17
CA ASN A 515 -6.35 -5.95 17.05
C ASN A 515 -7.08 -4.76 16.39
N ALA A 516 -8.11 -5.04 15.58
CA ALA A 516 -9.07 -4.02 15.17
C ALA A 516 -9.79 -3.42 16.40
N LEU A 517 -9.83 -2.09 16.47
CA LEU A 517 -10.43 -1.34 17.55
C LEU A 517 -11.95 -1.29 17.41
N LEU A 518 -12.66 -1.71 18.45
CA LEU A 518 -14.12 -1.85 18.48
C LEU A 518 -14.89 -0.54 18.71
N ASN A 519 -14.21 0.48 19.22
CA ASN A 519 -14.81 1.75 19.67
C ASN A 519 -14.37 2.95 18.82
N GLU A 520 -13.64 2.73 17.72
CA GLU A 520 -13.37 3.81 16.76
C GLU A 520 -14.67 4.30 16.16
N VAL A 521 -14.81 5.61 15.99
CA VAL A 521 -16.00 6.22 15.39
C VAL A 521 -15.72 6.80 14.00
N ASP A 522 -16.74 6.73 13.14
CA ASP A 522 -16.80 7.42 11.86
C ASP A 522 -17.14 8.93 12.02
N PHE A 523 -17.26 9.65 10.89
CA PHE A 523 -17.59 11.08 10.87
C PHE A 523 -19.00 11.39 11.40
N GLU A 524 -19.92 10.41 11.37
CA GLU A 524 -21.24 10.49 12.00
C GLU A 524 -21.22 10.05 13.48
N GLY A 525 -20.05 9.87 14.08
CA GLY A 525 -19.88 9.43 15.47
C GLY A 525 -20.33 7.98 15.71
N ARG A 526 -20.50 7.16 14.68
CA ARG A 526 -20.93 5.77 14.80
C ARG A 526 -19.73 4.86 15.00
N ALA A 527 -19.78 4.01 16.02
CA ALA A 527 -18.85 2.89 16.16
C ALA A 527 -19.30 1.69 15.28
N PRO A 528 -18.44 0.69 15.01
CA PRO A 528 -18.79 -0.50 14.23
C PRO A 528 -20.06 -1.21 14.72
N ILE A 529 -20.31 -1.24 16.04
CA ILE A 529 -21.54 -1.81 16.60
C ILE A 529 -22.81 -1.02 16.24
N HIS A 530 -22.72 0.31 16.09
CA HIS A 530 -23.85 1.13 15.59
C HIS A 530 -24.17 0.78 14.15
N VAL A 531 -23.14 0.70 13.30
CA VAL A 531 -23.28 0.29 11.89
C VAL A 531 -23.88 -1.12 11.76
N ALA A 532 -23.39 -2.09 12.55
CA ALA A 532 -23.95 -3.44 12.59
C ALA A 532 -25.42 -3.46 13.03
N CYS A 533 -25.80 -2.64 14.02
CA CYS A 533 -27.18 -2.52 14.49
C CYS A 533 -28.10 -1.82 13.47
N GLN A 534 -27.59 -0.82 12.75
CA GLN A 534 -28.30 -0.12 11.68
C GLN A 534 -28.57 -1.05 10.48
N HIS A 535 -27.59 -1.86 10.09
CA HIS A 535 -27.68 -2.76 8.92
C HIS A 535 -28.26 -4.15 9.23
N GLY A 536 -28.70 -4.42 10.47
CA GLY A 536 -29.38 -5.67 10.81
C GLY A 536 -28.45 -6.88 11.00
N GLN A 537 -27.15 -6.65 11.18
CA GLN A 537 -26.12 -7.69 11.21
C GLN A 537 -25.99 -8.37 12.59
N GLU A 538 -27.01 -9.16 12.97
CA GLU A 538 -27.11 -9.81 14.29
C GLU A 538 -25.86 -10.62 14.67
N THR A 539 -25.30 -11.38 13.71
CA THR A 539 -24.08 -12.19 13.93
C THR A 539 -22.88 -11.33 14.31
N ILE A 540 -22.73 -10.16 13.69
CA ILE A 540 -21.64 -9.22 13.99
C ILE A 540 -21.83 -8.59 15.37
N VAL A 541 -23.06 -8.14 15.69
CA VAL A 541 -23.40 -7.64 17.04
C VAL A 541 -23.06 -8.70 18.10
N ARG A 542 -23.41 -9.97 17.85
CA ARG A 542 -23.09 -11.09 18.76
C ARG A 542 -21.58 -11.31 18.93
N ILE A 543 -20.76 -11.07 17.91
CA ILE A 543 -19.28 -11.12 18.02
C ILE A 543 -18.77 -9.97 18.88
N PHE A 544 -19.25 -8.75 18.66
CA PHE A 544 -18.84 -7.56 19.43
C PHE A 544 -19.20 -7.65 20.91
N LEU A 545 -20.42 -8.11 21.23
CA LEU A 545 -20.84 -8.35 22.62
C LEU A 545 -19.95 -9.40 23.31
N ARG A 546 -19.59 -10.50 22.60
CA ARG A 546 -18.66 -11.52 23.11
C ARG A 546 -17.22 -11.01 23.31
N LYS A 547 -16.82 -9.94 22.62
CA LYS A 547 -15.54 -9.26 22.77
C LYS A 547 -15.55 -8.15 23.83
N GLY A 548 -16.68 -7.95 24.53
CA GLY A 548 -16.79 -6.99 25.63
C GLY A 548 -17.10 -5.56 25.21
N VAL A 549 -17.66 -5.34 24.02
CA VAL A 549 -18.16 -4.00 23.64
C VAL A 549 -19.29 -3.58 24.57
N TYR A 550 -19.17 -2.38 25.13
CA TYR A 550 -20.19 -1.81 25.98
C TYR A 550 -21.46 -1.48 25.19
N VAL A 551 -22.62 -1.76 25.78
CA VAL A 551 -23.93 -1.74 25.09
C VAL A 551 -24.58 -0.37 25.04
N ASP A 552 -24.08 0.58 25.83
CA ASP A 552 -24.46 2.00 25.86
C ASP A 552 -23.25 2.86 25.43
N VAL A 553 -22.47 2.37 24.44
CA VAL A 553 -21.57 3.23 23.67
C VAL A 553 -22.43 4.31 23.02
N ARG A 554 -22.08 5.58 23.25
CA ARG A 554 -22.80 6.73 22.71
C ARG A 554 -22.12 7.21 21.44
N GLY A 555 -22.86 7.22 20.36
CA GLY A 555 -22.48 7.91 19.14
C GLY A 555 -22.92 9.37 19.15
N LYS A 556 -22.99 9.95 17.94
CA LYS A 556 -23.55 11.28 17.73
C LYS A 556 -24.97 11.38 18.30
N ASP A 557 -25.30 12.57 18.82
CA ASP A 557 -26.58 12.92 19.43
C ASP A 557 -27.04 11.93 20.52
N HIS A 558 -26.08 11.27 21.19
CA HIS A 558 -26.29 10.21 22.18
C HIS A 558 -27.11 9.01 21.67
N TRP A 559 -27.07 8.73 20.37
CA TRP A 559 -27.58 7.47 19.85
C TRP A 559 -26.75 6.31 20.39
N VAL A 560 -27.42 5.19 20.70
CA VAL A 560 -26.83 3.97 21.24
C VAL A 560 -27.23 2.79 20.34
N PRO A 561 -26.59 1.61 20.41
CA PRO A 561 -26.92 0.46 19.54
C PRO A 561 -28.42 0.12 19.49
N LEU A 562 -29.12 0.28 20.62
CA LEU A 562 -30.56 0.04 20.73
C LEU A 562 -31.40 1.06 19.94
N HIS A 563 -30.98 2.33 19.84
CA HIS A 563 -31.64 3.35 19.03
C HIS A 563 -31.59 2.99 17.53
N TYR A 564 -30.41 2.63 17.02
CA TYR A 564 -30.23 2.20 15.62
C TYR A 564 -31.04 0.94 15.28
N ALA A 565 -31.00 -0.07 16.16
CA ALA A 565 -31.76 -1.30 15.97
C ALA A 565 -33.28 -1.07 16.01
N ALA A 566 -33.75 -0.15 16.86
CA ALA A 566 -35.17 0.18 16.96
C ALA A 566 -35.69 1.02 15.79
N TRP A 567 -34.91 2.02 15.33
CA TRP A 567 -35.22 2.86 14.17
C TRP A 567 -35.34 2.09 12.84
N GLN A 568 -34.60 0.98 12.72
CA GLN A 568 -34.57 0.13 11.52
C GLN A 568 -35.42 -1.15 11.68
N GLY A 569 -36.07 -1.36 12.83
CA GLY A 569 -37.00 -2.46 13.03
C GLY A 569 -36.37 -3.84 13.27
N HIS A 570 -35.07 -3.90 13.58
CA HIS A 570 -34.29 -5.13 13.71
C HIS A 570 -34.57 -5.89 15.01
N LEU A 571 -35.76 -6.47 15.10
CA LEU A 571 -36.26 -7.21 16.28
C LEU A 571 -35.27 -8.21 16.90
N PRO A 572 -34.49 -9.03 16.13
CA PRO A 572 -33.54 -9.95 16.73
C PRO A 572 -32.40 -9.24 17.46
N ILE A 573 -31.93 -8.10 16.93
CA ILE A 573 -30.89 -7.27 17.55
C ILE A 573 -31.43 -6.57 18.80
N VAL A 574 -32.63 -5.99 18.75
CA VAL A 574 -33.29 -5.41 19.93
C VAL A 574 -33.39 -6.45 21.05
N LYS A 575 -33.80 -7.69 20.72
CA LYS A 575 -33.88 -8.82 21.67
C LYS A 575 -32.51 -9.30 22.18
N LEU A 576 -31.46 -9.19 21.36
CA LEU A 576 -30.09 -9.55 21.74
C LEU A 576 -29.47 -8.52 22.68
N LEU A 577 -29.61 -7.23 22.35
CA LEU A 577 -29.12 -6.11 23.14
C LEU A 577 -29.84 -6.05 24.49
N ALA A 578 -31.16 -6.08 24.53
CA ALA A 578 -31.94 -5.98 25.77
C ALA A 578 -31.68 -7.11 26.80
N LYS A 579 -31.03 -8.21 26.38
CA LYS A 579 -30.58 -9.30 27.27
C LYS A 579 -29.22 -9.06 27.90
N GLN A 580 -28.48 -8.04 27.48
CA GLN A 580 -27.16 -7.74 28.02
C GLN A 580 -27.28 -6.96 29.33
N PRO A 581 -26.40 -7.20 30.32
CA PRO A 581 -26.39 -6.43 31.55
C PRO A 581 -26.06 -4.95 31.25
N GLY A 582 -26.74 -4.03 31.94
CA GLY A 582 -26.52 -2.59 31.82
C GLY A 582 -27.23 -1.89 30.65
N VAL A 583 -28.09 -2.57 29.87
CA VAL A 583 -28.90 -1.88 28.85
C VAL A 583 -30.02 -1.06 29.48
N HIS A 584 -29.97 0.25 29.27
CA HIS A 584 -31.06 1.16 29.58
C HIS A 584 -32.06 1.21 28.41
N VAL A 585 -33.18 0.51 28.53
CA VAL A 585 -34.26 0.50 27.51
C VAL A 585 -34.90 1.88 27.29
N ASN A 586 -34.76 2.77 28.27
CA ASN A 586 -35.20 4.16 28.26
C ASN A 586 -34.04 5.15 28.06
N ALA A 587 -32.90 4.72 27.49
CA ALA A 587 -31.85 5.63 27.06
C ALA A 587 -32.44 6.72 26.15
N GLN A 588 -31.96 7.96 26.29
CA GLN A 588 -32.43 9.10 25.51
C GLN A 588 -31.31 9.66 24.62
N THR A 589 -31.68 10.00 23.39
CA THR A 589 -30.89 10.88 22.51
C THR A 589 -30.87 12.32 23.05
N VAL A 590 -30.05 13.19 22.44
CA VAL A 590 -29.97 14.62 22.79
C VAL A 590 -31.33 15.33 22.68
N ASP A 591 -32.19 14.94 21.73
CA ASP A 591 -33.56 15.45 21.60
C ASP A 591 -34.59 14.70 22.48
N GLY A 592 -34.13 13.88 23.42
CA GLY A 592 -34.97 13.21 24.43
C GLY A 592 -35.75 11.99 23.93
N ARG A 593 -35.52 11.54 22.70
CA ARG A 593 -36.20 10.36 22.14
C ARG A 593 -35.61 9.08 22.70
N THR A 594 -36.48 8.12 22.99
CA THR A 594 -36.10 6.75 23.39
C THR A 594 -36.20 5.78 22.21
N PRO A 595 -35.71 4.53 22.32
CA PRO A 595 -35.89 3.51 21.29
C PRO A 595 -37.38 3.26 20.95
N LEU A 596 -38.28 3.46 21.93
CA LEU A 596 -39.73 3.34 21.72
C LEU A 596 -40.28 4.47 20.84
N HIS A 597 -39.81 5.71 20.99
CA HIS A 597 -40.16 6.82 20.11
C HIS A 597 -39.73 6.56 18.67
N LEU A 598 -38.51 6.03 18.48
CA LEU A 598 -37.98 5.72 17.15
C LEU A 598 -38.73 4.55 16.48
N ALA A 599 -39.05 3.49 17.24
CA ALA A 599 -39.87 2.38 16.75
C ALA A 599 -41.31 2.81 16.46
N ALA A 600 -41.86 3.75 17.23
CA ALA A 600 -43.16 4.36 16.98
C ALA A 600 -43.19 5.16 15.67
N GLN A 601 -42.20 6.02 15.43
CA GLN A 601 -42.11 6.86 14.21
C GLN A 601 -42.02 6.05 12.90
N ARG A 602 -41.53 4.81 12.99
CA ARG A 602 -41.30 3.94 11.83
C ARG A 602 -42.31 2.78 11.74
N GLY A 603 -43.32 2.78 12.61
CA GLY A 603 -44.39 1.79 12.59
C GLY A 603 -43.93 0.38 12.94
N HIS A 604 -42.79 0.22 13.60
CA HIS A 604 -42.17 -1.07 13.90
C HIS A 604 -42.86 -1.77 15.09
N TYR A 605 -44.15 -2.08 14.94
CA TYR A 605 -45.04 -2.67 15.97
C TYR A 605 -44.39 -3.81 16.77
N ARG A 606 -43.70 -4.75 16.10
CA ARG A 606 -43.07 -5.89 16.79
C ARG A 606 -41.93 -5.46 17.72
N VAL A 607 -41.17 -4.43 17.34
CA VAL A 607 -40.10 -3.83 18.16
C VAL A 607 -40.70 -3.01 19.30
N ALA A 608 -41.67 -2.14 19.00
CA ALA A 608 -42.39 -1.38 20.02
C ALA A 608 -42.99 -2.31 21.09
N ARG A 609 -43.61 -3.43 20.66
CA ARG A 609 -44.18 -4.43 21.58
C ARG A 609 -43.12 -5.06 22.47
N LEU A 610 -41.97 -5.44 21.90
CA LEU A 610 -40.86 -6.00 22.67
C LEU A 610 -40.28 -4.98 23.67
N LEU A 611 -40.12 -3.71 23.28
CA LEU A 611 -39.64 -2.65 24.18
C LEU A 611 -40.59 -2.44 25.36
N VAL A 612 -41.91 -2.40 25.12
CA VAL A 612 -42.90 -2.33 26.21
C VAL A 612 -42.94 -3.61 27.06
N GLU A 613 -42.77 -4.79 26.46
CA GLU A 613 -42.59 -6.07 27.20
C GLU A 613 -41.32 -6.05 28.09
N LEU A 614 -40.32 -5.24 27.75
CA LEU A 614 -39.08 -5.01 28.51
C LEU A 614 -39.17 -3.84 29.50
N GLN A 615 -40.38 -3.40 29.86
CA GLN A 615 -40.63 -2.30 30.80
C GLN A 615 -40.08 -0.93 30.35
N SER A 616 -40.01 -0.66 29.03
CA SER A 616 -39.86 0.71 28.55
C SER A 616 -41.00 1.59 29.07
N ASP A 617 -40.67 2.80 29.51
CA ASP A 617 -41.66 3.79 29.92
C ASP A 617 -42.27 4.43 28.67
N ILE A 618 -43.59 4.34 28.60
CA ILE A 618 -44.43 4.72 27.45
C ILE A 618 -44.68 6.23 27.41
N ASN A 619 -44.65 6.88 28.58
CA ASN A 619 -45.04 8.27 28.76
C ASN A 619 -43.85 9.23 28.88
N ILE A 620 -42.61 8.73 28.67
CA ILE A 620 -41.44 9.61 28.48
C ILE A 620 -41.75 10.61 27.36
N ARG A 621 -41.37 11.86 27.62
CA ARG A 621 -41.54 13.00 26.73
C ARG A 621 -40.18 13.40 26.16
N ASN A 622 -40.10 13.63 24.85
CA ASN A 622 -38.92 14.20 24.19
C ASN A 622 -38.83 15.72 24.46
N VAL A 623 -37.84 16.43 23.90
CA VAL A 623 -37.67 17.89 24.15
C VAL A 623 -38.85 18.75 23.66
N PHE A 624 -39.66 18.25 22.72
CA PHE A 624 -40.89 18.88 22.22
C PHE A 624 -42.15 18.39 22.95
N PHE A 625 -41.96 17.65 24.04
CA PHE A 625 -42.99 17.00 24.86
C PHE A 625 -43.80 15.91 24.11
N HIS A 626 -43.35 15.47 22.93
CA HIS A 626 -43.98 14.34 22.24
C HIS A 626 -43.69 13.06 23.03
N THR A 627 -44.73 12.26 23.25
CA THR A 627 -44.62 10.87 23.71
C THR A 627 -44.56 9.92 22.50
N ALA A 628 -44.30 8.63 22.73
CA ALA A 628 -44.37 7.63 21.67
C ALA A 628 -45.75 7.56 20.99
N LEU A 629 -46.84 7.86 21.71
CA LEU A 629 -48.21 7.88 21.17
C LEU A 629 -48.41 9.06 20.21
N HIS A 630 -47.93 10.26 20.56
CA HIS A 630 -47.97 11.43 19.68
C HIS A 630 -47.31 11.13 18.33
N ILE A 631 -46.10 10.58 18.39
CA ILE A 631 -45.33 10.24 17.19
C ILE A 631 -46.02 9.15 16.35
N ALA A 632 -46.57 8.10 16.98
CA ALA A 632 -47.32 7.06 16.27
C ALA A 632 -48.62 7.60 15.64
N ALA A 633 -49.28 8.57 16.27
CA ALA A 633 -50.47 9.23 15.78
C ALA A 633 -50.17 10.17 14.58
N GLU A 634 -49.14 11.00 14.70
CA GLU A 634 -48.63 11.90 13.65
C GLU A 634 -48.20 11.15 12.38
N THR A 635 -47.64 9.95 12.55
CA THR A 635 -47.16 9.09 11.45
C THR A 635 -48.18 8.04 10.97
N GLY A 636 -49.39 8.02 11.55
CA GLY A 636 -50.49 7.16 11.11
C GLY A 636 -50.35 5.67 11.47
N HIS A 637 -49.47 5.32 12.40
CA HIS A 637 -49.15 3.94 12.74
C HIS A 637 -50.15 3.32 13.75
N THR A 638 -51.40 3.19 13.33
CA THR A 638 -52.57 2.74 14.14
C THR A 638 -52.29 1.51 15.01
N SER A 639 -51.62 0.47 14.49
CA SER A 639 -51.31 -0.74 15.26
C SER A 639 -50.36 -0.48 16.43
N THR A 640 -49.43 0.47 16.27
CA THR A 640 -48.52 0.89 17.34
C THR A 640 -49.24 1.81 18.32
N SER A 641 -50.08 2.74 17.85
CA SER A 641 -50.93 3.55 18.73
C SER A 641 -51.82 2.67 19.62
N ARG A 642 -52.47 1.65 19.04
CA ARG A 642 -53.32 0.69 19.78
C ARG A 642 -52.52 -0.07 20.83
N LEU A 643 -51.29 -0.50 20.52
CA LEU A 643 -50.39 -1.12 21.48
C LEU A 643 -50.04 -0.21 22.65
N LEU A 644 -49.74 1.07 22.39
CA LEU A 644 -49.34 2.03 23.41
C LEU A 644 -50.51 2.35 24.35
N LEU A 645 -51.71 2.59 23.80
CA LEU A 645 -52.95 2.81 24.56
C LEU A 645 -53.29 1.61 25.47
N ASN A 646 -53.29 0.39 24.92
CA ASN A 646 -53.49 -0.86 25.67
C ASN A 646 -52.45 -1.14 26.77
N ARG A 647 -51.41 -0.29 26.90
CA ARG A 647 -50.33 -0.41 27.87
C ARG A 647 -50.19 0.83 28.77
N GLY A 648 -51.17 1.74 28.74
CA GLY A 648 -51.22 2.90 29.63
C GLY A 648 -50.52 4.16 29.09
N ALA A 649 -50.47 4.34 27.76
CA ALA A 649 -50.16 5.65 27.19
C ALA A 649 -51.24 6.67 27.57
N ASP A 650 -50.83 7.84 28.04
CA ASP A 650 -51.73 8.96 28.30
C ASP A 650 -52.26 9.53 26.96
N ILE A 651 -53.57 9.36 26.74
CA ILE A 651 -54.26 9.73 25.50
C ILE A 651 -54.51 11.25 25.40
N GLU A 652 -54.61 11.94 26.55
CA GLU A 652 -54.81 13.39 26.68
C GLU A 652 -53.51 14.15 26.96
N ALA A 653 -52.36 13.46 26.94
CA ALA A 653 -51.06 14.11 26.97
C ALA A 653 -50.95 15.15 25.82
N THR A 654 -50.26 16.25 26.10
CA THR A 654 -50.04 17.33 25.13
C THR A 654 -48.57 17.51 24.80
N THR A 655 -48.29 17.90 23.55
CA THR A 655 -46.99 18.40 23.09
C THR A 655 -46.68 19.78 23.69
N ALA A 656 -45.46 20.29 23.48
CA ALA A 656 -45.04 21.61 23.96
C ALA A 656 -45.84 22.76 23.30
N GLU A 657 -46.41 22.50 22.11
CA GLU A 657 -47.30 23.42 21.41
C GLU A 657 -48.74 23.34 21.96
N GLY A 658 -49.14 22.20 22.56
CA GLY A 658 -50.49 21.95 23.07
C GLY A 658 -51.32 20.99 22.23
N TYR A 659 -50.76 20.35 21.21
CA TYR A 659 -51.47 19.31 20.44
C TYR A 659 -51.58 18.01 21.26
N THR A 660 -52.71 17.31 21.15
CA THR A 660 -52.85 15.91 21.63
C THR A 660 -52.59 14.91 20.49
N ALA A 661 -52.52 13.61 20.80
CA ALA A 661 -52.43 12.56 19.78
C ALA A 661 -53.57 12.64 18.73
N LEU A 662 -54.80 12.97 19.15
CA LEU A 662 -55.95 13.11 18.24
C LEU A 662 -55.76 14.30 17.27
N HIS A 663 -55.24 15.43 17.76
CA HIS A 663 -54.92 16.58 16.90
C HIS A 663 -53.88 16.21 15.83
N LEU A 664 -52.82 15.49 16.19
CA LEU A 664 -51.76 15.11 15.25
C LEU A 664 -52.24 14.08 14.21
N ALA A 665 -53.07 13.11 14.60
CA ALA A 665 -53.69 12.17 13.66
C ALA A 665 -54.66 12.88 12.70
N ALA A 666 -55.47 13.81 13.23
CA ALA A 666 -56.45 14.55 12.46
C ALA A 666 -55.83 15.52 11.44
N ARG A 667 -54.79 16.26 11.87
CA ARG A 667 -54.01 17.19 11.03
C ARG A 667 -53.32 16.52 9.84
N ASN A 668 -52.96 15.24 9.95
CA ASN A 668 -52.26 14.47 8.92
C ASN A 668 -53.17 13.46 8.18
N GLY A 669 -54.48 13.47 8.43
CA GLY A 669 -55.44 12.66 7.67
C GLY A 669 -55.50 11.17 8.02
N HIS A 670 -54.97 10.76 9.19
CA HIS A 670 -54.79 9.35 9.53
C HIS A 670 -56.08 8.67 10.05
N LEU A 671 -57.09 8.51 9.20
CA LEU A 671 -58.44 8.02 9.50
C LEU A 671 -58.48 6.85 10.50
N SER A 672 -57.75 5.77 10.23
CA SER A 672 -57.75 4.58 11.09
C SER A 672 -57.21 4.85 12.49
N THR A 673 -56.26 5.79 12.62
CA THR A 673 -55.70 6.21 13.91
C THR A 673 -56.62 7.20 14.63
N THR A 674 -57.29 8.09 13.90
CA THR A 674 -58.34 8.97 14.46
C THR A 674 -59.50 8.15 15.02
N LYS A 675 -60.02 7.18 14.26
CA LYS A 675 -61.07 6.24 14.71
C LYS A 675 -60.66 5.50 15.97
N LEU A 676 -59.46 4.92 15.99
CA LEU A 676 -58.89 4.27 17.16
C LEU A 676 -58.83 5.19 18.39
N LEU A 677 -58.33 6.42 18.24
CA LEU A 677 -58.19 7.34 19.37
C LEU A 677 -59.56 7.70 19.96
N ILE A 678 -60.58 7.85 19.12
CA ILE A 678 -61.97 8.07 19.56
C ILE A 678 -62.55 6.81 20.22
N GLU A 679 -62.32 5.62 19.65
CA GLU A 679 -62.71 4.32 20.25
C GLU A 679 -62.13 4.12 21.66
N GLU A 680 -60.90 4.59 21.88
CA GLU A 680 -60.16 4.50 23.16
C GLU A 680 -60.42 5.73 24.08
N GLY A 681 -61.38 6.61 23.72
CA GLY A 681 -61.90 7.67 24.60
C GLY A 681 -61.24 9.04 24.49
N ALA A 682 -60.50 9.35 23.42
CA ALA A 682 -59.88 10.67 23.23
C ALA A 682 -60.93 11.79 23.16
N ASN A 683 -60.64 12.93 23.80
CA ASN A 683 -61.54 14.08 23.82
C ASN A 683 -61.56 14.80 22.46
N ILE A 684 -62.64 14.59 21.69
CA ILE A 684 -62.89 15.25 20.39
C ILE A 684 -62.97 16.79 20.52
N LEU A 685 -63.37 17.29 21.69
CA LEU A 685 -63.51 18.72 21.99
C LEU A 685 -62.24 19.35 22.59
N ALA A 686 -61.15 18.57 22.74
CA ALA A 686 -59.88 19.09 23.22
C ALA A 686 -59.42 20.29 22.37
N ARG A 687 -58.89 21.32 23.03
CA ARG A 687 -58.44 22.56 22.41
C ARG A 687 -56.92 22.62 22.44
N GLY A 688 -56.31 22.59 21.26
CA GLY A 688 -54.88 22.77 21.05
C GLY A 688 -54.52 24.24 20.75
N PRO A 689 -53.41 24.48 20.02
CA PRO A 689 -52.99 25.82 19.58
C PRO A 689 -54.11 26.59 18.87
N LEU A 690 -54.11 27.91 19.03
CA LEU A 690 -55.11 28.82 18.45
C LEU A 690 -56.55 28.46 18.86
N ASN A 691 -56.73 27.81 20.02
CA ASN A 691 -58.00 27.21 20.48
C ASN A 691 -58.67 26.30 19.45
N ARG A 692 -57.89 25.62 18.59
CA ARG A 692 -58.40 24.71 17.54
C ARG A 692 -58.64 23.31 18.09
N THR A 693 -59.73 22.68 17.64
CA THR A 693 -60.00 21.25 17.87
C THR A 693 -59.41 20.38 16.75
N ALA A 694 -59.40 19.06 16.93
CA ALA A 694 -59.05 18.10 15.88
C ALA A 694 -59.86 18.30 14.58
N LEU A 695 -61.14 18.67 14.68
CA LEU A 695 -62.01 18.96 13.53
C LEU A 695 -61.51 20.17 12.72
N HIS A 696 -61.06 21.23 13.40
CA HIS A 696 -60.48 22.42 12.75
C HIS A 696 -59.24 22.05 11.93
N LEU A 697 -58.34 21.25 12.50
CA LEU A 697 -57.10 20.84 11.83
C LEU A 697 -57.36 19.90 10.64
N ALA A 698 -58.29 18.96 10.78
CA ALA A 698 -58.69 18.09 9.66
C ALA A 698 -59.35 18.90 8.53
N ALA A 699 -60.15 19.92 8.87
CA ALA A 699 -60.80 20.77 7.89
C ALA A 699 -59.81 21.73 7.18
N GLU A 700 -58.83 22.27 7.89
CA GLU A 700 -57.77 23.12 7.35
C GLU A 700 -56.85 22.39 6.36
N ASN A 701 -56.64 21.08 6.55
CA ASN A 701 -55.78 20.25 5.70
C ASN A 701 -56.57 19.40 4.67
N GLY A 702 -57.90 19.54 4.64
CA GLY A 702 -58.75 18.93 3.62
C GLY A 702 -59.00 17.42 3.77
N HIS A 703 -58.96 16.90 5.00
CA HIS A 703 -59.16 15.48 5.28
C HIS A 703 -60.63 15.16 5.52
N ASP A 704 -61.41 15.05 4.45
CA ASP A 704 -62.87 14.85 4.45
C ASP A 704 -63.33 13.58 5.20
N GLU A 705 -62.70 12.42 4.96
CA GLU A 705 -63.03 11.17 5.70
C GLU A 705 -62.78 11.31 7.22
N VAL A 706 -61.79 12.11 7.62
CA VAL A 706 -61.46 12.37 9.02
C VAL A 706 -62.44 13.37 9.64
N VAL A 707 -62.85 14.37 8.87
CA VAL A 707 -63.90 15.32 9.25
C VAL A 707 -65.24 14.60 9.43
N GLU A 708 -65.60 13.64 8.57
CA GLU A 708 -66.82 12.83 8.71
C GLU A 708 -66.86 12.03 10.03
N VAL A 709 -65.71 11.61 10.56
CA VAL A 709 -65.61 10.90 11.84
C VAL A 709 -65.58 11.85 13.05
N LEU A 710 -65.05 13.05 12.90
CA LEU A 710 -64.90 14.02 13.98
C LEU A 710 -66.12 14.94 14.16
N VAL A 711 -66.94 15.10 13.13
CA VAL A 711 -68.06 16.06 13.13
C VAL A 711 -69.22 15.56 14.00
N ASN A 712 -69.64 16.40 14.94
CA ASN A 712 -70.80 16.18 15.80
C ASN A 712 -71.54 17.51 15.98
N LEU A 713 -72.82 17.44 16.39
CA LEU A 713 -73.65 18.64 16.61
C LEU A 713 -73.04 19.62 17.63
N GLU A 714 -72.21 19.13 18.55
CA GLU A 714 -71.55 19.92 19.59
C GLU A 714 -70.34 20.73 19.08
N ASN A 715 -69.64 20.29 18.01
CA ASN A 715 -68.37 20.88 17.57
C ASN A 715 -68.37 21.46 16.15
N ILE A 716 -69.38 21.19 15.34
CA ILE A 716 -69.41 21.56 13.92
C ILE A 716 -69.35 23.08 13.67
N ASN A 717 -69.88 23.87 14.62
CA ASN A 717 -69.90 25.33 14.59
C ASN A 717 -69.03 25.96 15.69
N ASP A 718 -68.19 25.17 16.37
CA ASP A 718 -67.18 25.71 17.28
C ASP A 718 -66.24 26.65 16.52
N SER A 719 -65.79 27.73 17.17
CA SER A 719 -64.80 28.66 16.62
C SER A 719 -63.43 28.53 17.31
N ASP A 720 -62.38 28.83 16.56
CA ASP A 720 -61.00 29.01 17.03
C ASP A 720 -60.75 30.44 17.58
N GLU A 721 -59.49 30.77 17.89
CA GLU A 721 -59.08 32.10 18.40
C GLU A 721 -59.36 33.27 17.45
N GLU A 722 -59.48 33.04 16.14
CA GLU A 722 -59.81 34.07 15.15
C GLU A 722 -61.33 34.17 14.87
N GLY A 723 -62.14 33.34 15.54
CA GLY A 723 -63.55 33.17 15.23
C GLY A 723 -63.80 32.27 14.01
N LEU A 724 -62.79 31.55 13.51
CA LEU A 724 -62.93 30.64 12.37
C LEU A 724 -63.52 29.31 12.84
N VAL A 725 -64.59 28.85 12.18
CA VAL A 725 -65.14 27.50 12.36
C VAL A 725 -64.54 26.54 11.32
N ALA A 726 -64.72 25.22 11.49
CA ALA A 726 -64.22 24.22 10.53
C ALA A 726 -64.56 24.54 9.05
N LEU A 727 -65.76 25.03 8.76
CA LEU A 727 -66.17 25.43 7.41
C LEU A 727 -65.38 26.64 6.86
N HIS A 728 -64.99 27.60 7.72
CA HIS A 728 -64.12 28.70 7.32
C HIS A 728 -62.73 28.18 6.92
N LEU A 729 -62.19 27.21 7.66
CA LEU A 729 -60.89 26.62 7.39
C LEU A 729 -60.89 25.77 6.10
N ALA A 730 -61.91 24.93 5.89
CA ALA A 730 -62.09 24.20 4.63
C ALA A 730 -62.27 25.16 3.43
N ALA A 731 -63.02 26.26 3.61
CA ALA A 731 -63.19 27.30 2.60
C ALA A 731 -61.89 28.06 2.27
N LYS A 732 -61.08 28.37 3.29
CA LYS A 732 -59.75 28.96 3.16
C LYS A 732 -58.78 28.00 2.45
N GLY A 733 -58.75 26.72 2.81
CA GLY A 733 -57.93 25.72 2.12
C GLY A 733 -58.41 25.34 0.71
N GLY A 734 -59.65 25.72 0.33
CA GLY A 734 -60.25 25.38 -0.96
C GLY A 734 -60.77 23.94 -1.04
N HIS A 735 -60.92 23.25 0.10
CA HIS A 735 -61.22 21.83 0.21
C HIS A 735 -62.71 21.55 0.01
N THR A 736 -63.10 21.43 -1.27
CA THR A 736 -64.53 21.37 -1.67
C THR A 736 -65.26 20.16 -1.07
N GLN A 737 -64.66 18.96 -1.08
CA GLN A 737 -65.25 17.75 -0.48
C GLN A 737 -65.44 17.91 1.04
N THR A 738 -64.42 18.38 1.75
CA THR A 738 -64.48 18.63 3.19
C THR A 738 -65.56 19.66 3.56
N ALA A 739 -65.70 20.73 2.77
CA ALA A 739 -66.79 21.69 2.94
C ALA A 739 -68.17 21.07 2.65
N GLU A 740 -68.29 20.19 1.66
CA GLU A 740 -69.53 19.45 1.38
C GLU A 740 -69.91 18.52 2.54
N VAL A 741 -68.97 17.76 3.10
CA VAL A 741 -69.21 16.93 4.30
C VAL A 741 -69.69 17.80 5.48
N LEU A 742 -69.03 18.93 5.76
CA LEU A 742 -69.43 19.86 6.82
C LEU A 742 -70.84 20.43 6.58
N LEU A 743 -71.17 20.87 5.36
CA LEU A 743 -72.49 21.39 5.02
C LEU A 743 -73.59 20.32 5.13
N ASN A 744 -73.31 19.08 4.73
CA ASN A 744 -74.23 17.96 4.85
C ASN A 744 -74.50 17.56 6.31
N HIS A 745 -73.56 17.81 7.22
CA HIS A 745 -73.73 17.63 8.67
C HIS A 745 -74.29 18.86 9.41
N GLY A 746 -74.61 19.95 8.70
CA GLY A 746 -75.29 21.12 9.27
C GLY A 746 -74.41 22.31 9.66
N ALA A 747 -73.21 22.45 9.08
CA ALA A 747 -72.35 23.60 9.33
C ALA A 747 -72.99 24.93 8.86
N CYS A 748 -72.92 25.97 9.68
CA CYS A 748 -73.56 27.25 9.41
C CYS A 748 -72.78 28.09 8.39
N ILE A 749 -73.30 28.17 7.16
CA ILE A 749 -72.64 28.84 6.02
C ILE A 749 -72.43 30.36 6.18
N ASN A 750 -73.28 31.02 6.97
CA ASN A 750 -73.27 32.49 7.15
C ASN A 750 -72.59 32.95 8.45
N MET A 751 -71.85 32.08 9.13
CA MET A 751 -71.01 32.49 10.26
C MET A 751 -69.97 33.52 9.80
N GLN A 752 -69.59 34.44 10.69
CA GLN A 752 -68.54 35.41 10.47
C GLN A 752 -67.43 35.23 11.51
N ASN A 753 -66.18 35.25 11.07
CA ASN A 753 -65.02 35.36 11.96
C ASN A 753 -64.90 36.77 12.57
N PHE A 754 -63.90 37.01 13.43
CA PHE A 754 -63.69 38.33 14.05
C PHE A 754 -63.25 39.43 13.07
N ALA A 755 -62.86 39.07 11.83
CA ALA A 755 -62.64 40.00 10.72
C ALA A 755 -63.92 40.26 9.88
N PHE A 756 -65.09 39.81 10.35
CA PHE A 756 -66.39 39.86 9.66
C PHE A 756 -66.45 39.08 8.33
N GLN A 757 -65.52 38.16 8.11
CA GLN A 757 -65.41 37.35 6.90
C GLN A 757 -66.23 36.08 7.03
N THR A 758 -67.02 35.75 6.00
CA THR A 758 -67.73 34.45 5.89
C THR A 758 -66.87 33.41 5.16
N PRO A 759 -67.20 32.10 5.24
CA PRO A 759 -66.51 31.06 4.48
C PRO A 759 -66.48 31.37 2.97
N LEU A 760 -67.58 31.86 2.40
CA LEU A 760 -67.65 32.25 0.98
C LEU A 760 -66.70 33.40 0.64
N GLN A 761 -66.47 34.34 1.56
CA GLN A 761 -65.53 35.45 1.35
C GLN A 761 -64.07 34.97 1.42
N LEU A 762 -63.74 34.06 2.34
CA LEU A 762 -62.42 33.42 2.39
C LEU A 762 -62.13 32.57 1.13
N ALA A 763 -63.11 31.78 0.67
CA ALA A 763 -63.01 31.01 -0.56
C ALA A 763 -62.75 31.90 -1.80
N LYS A 764 -63.39 33.08 -1.85
CA LYS A 764 -63.18 34.09 -2.91
C LYS A 764 -61.79 34.72 -2.86
N GLN A 765 -61.23 34.95 -1.68
CA GLN A 765 -59.87 35.49 -1.54
C GLN A 765 -58.81 34.52 -2.07
N ASN A 766 -58.98 33.21 -1.85
CA ASN A 766 -58.05 32.18 -2.32
C ASN A 766 -58.37 31.63 -3.73
N GLY A 767 -59.40 32.15 -4.42
CA GLY A 767 -59.64 31.91 -5.84
C GLY A 767 -60.12 30.49 -6.23
N SER A 768 -60.58 29.68 -5.28
CA SER A 768 -61.01 28.30 -5.57
C SER A 768 -62.45 28.26 -6.10
N ASN A 769 -62.59 28.27 -7.43
CA ASN A 769 -63.90 28.38 -8.10
C ASN A 769 -64.91 27.29 -7.70
N THR A 770 -64.48 26.05 -7.43
CA THR A 770 -65.38 24.93 -7.11
C THR A 770 -66.05 25.10 -5.74
N ILE A 771 -65.28 25.50 -4.72
CA ILE A 771 -65.83 25.74 -3.38
C ILE A 771 -66.65 27.04 -3.34
N ILE A 772 -66.30 28.05 -4.16
CA ILE A 772 -67.14 29.24 -4.35
C ILE A 772 -68.49 28.85 -4.95
N THR A 773 -68.54 27.96 -5.95
CA THR A 773 -69.82 27.49 -6.50
C THR A 773 -70.63 26.69 -5.49
N LEU A 774 -70.01 25.79 -4.72
CA LEU A 774 -70.69 25.02 -3.67
C LEU A 774 -71.29 25.95 -2.59
N LEU A 775 -70.49 26.89 -2.08
CA LEU A 775 -70.89 27.86 -1.05
C LEU A 775 -71.82 28.98 -1.57
N SER A 776 -72.09 29.05 -2.87
CA SER A 776 -73.08 29.98 -3.47
C SER A 776 -74.38 29.29 -3.86
N GLN A 777 -74.46 27.96 -3.74
CA GLN A 777 -75.64 27.14 -4.11
C GLN A 777 -76.40 26.59 -2.90
N ARG A 778 -75.82 26.64 -1.70
CA ARG A 778 -76.41 26.28 -0.41
C ARG A 778 -76.77 27.54 0.37
#